data_AF-A0A0K6FV40-F1
#
_entry.id   AF-A0A0K6FV40-F1
#
_cell.length_a   1.000
_cell.length_b   1.000
_cell.length_c   1.000
_cell.angle_alpha   90.00
_cell.angle_beta   90.00
_cell.angle_gamma   90.00
#
_symmetry.space_group_name_H-M   'P 1'
#
loop_
_entity.id
_entity.type
_entity.pdbx_description
1 polymer ?
#
loop_
_entity_poly.entity_id
_entity_poly.type
_entity_poly.pdbx_seq_one_letter_code
_entity_poly.pdbx_strand_id
1 'polypeptide(L)'
;MASTAAAIAEKPTSASVTALAHAQFEGARIIDGTALAKDIRASVASRISALQAQHPRFQPHLAIVQAGSRPDSTSYIRSKTKACEGVGIKSTHVQLPGDATTQDVLDVVKKLNEDETISGVLVQLPIGDGNGIGPENERIVIENLGPEKDVDGFHPYNIGRLSSRASDPLFAPCTPAGVIKLIESTGVPIAGANAVVLGRSDIVGNPVSAMLRKLDATVTQCHSRTRNLPSIIKNADILVAAIGQPEFVQGDMLKPGCVVIDVGINYVPDASKKTGQRLVGDVHFESASKVAGYITPVPGGVGPTTVALLMVNTLRSAEALWAKERERRLRPLPLDIKEVVPSDIEIAMAQTPKDVAVLAKEIGIRETELESYGRYKAKVELSILDRLAHRKNGKYVVVSGITPTPLGEGKSTTTIGLVQAIGAHLGRPAFACVRQPSQGPTFGIKGGAAGGGYSQVFPMDEFNLHLTGDIHAVTAANNLLAAALDARIFHEATTPDKSLYNRLVPPKKGVRTFAPLMLKRLEKLGITSTSPDDLTPEEARKFSRLDVDLETITWNRVLDVNDRFLRKITVGQNPTEQGHTRETGFDISVASECMAVLALSNSLADMRERLGRMVVATSKSGDPITADDVGVGGALAVLMKDSIKPNLMQTLEGTPVFVHAGPFANIAHGNSSILADRVALKLAGTDEGDGPEREGYVLTEGGFGADMGMEKFCNIKCRISGLVPDATVIVATTRALKMHGGAPDVTPGKPLHDTYLKEDLVTLKEGCKNLGKHIQNAKAFGVKVVVAVNQFATDTPAELELVKNEALSFGADAAVVSNHWAKGGEGARDLAEALIQTCESGAPDFKFTYDLDLPIADKINAIATKVYGADGIELSELAVKQIATYEAQGYGNLPICMAKTQYSFSHDPKLKGVPTGFTVPIRAVRLSAGAGFLYPLLGDMQTMPGLGTRPGFWEVGIDEKGQVVGLF
;
A
#
# COMPACT_ATOMS: atom_id res chain seq x y z
N MET A 1 -2.44 -28.92 -1.37
CA MET A 1 -2.70 -30.07 -2.26
C MET A 1 -1.79 -31.21 -1.85
N ALA A 2 -2.37 -32.23 -1.21
CA ALA A 2 -1.72 -33.51 -0.96
C ALA A 2 -1.80 -34.38 -2.23
N SER A 3 -1.00 -35.45 -2.28
CA SER A 3 -0.93 -36.48 -3.33
C SER A 3 -0.01 -36.17 -4.53
N THR A 4 1.24 -36.67 -4.45
CA THR A 4 1.82 -37.55 -5.48
C THR A 4 3.05 -38.26 -4.90
N ALA A 5 2.96 -39.60 -4.81
CA ALA A 5 4.04 -40.60 -4.85
C ALA A 5 3.78 -41.74 -3.85
N ALA A 6 2.78 -42.58 -4.15
CA ALA A 6 2.75 -43.95 -3.68
C ALA A 6 3.27 -44.83 -4.83
N ALA A 7 4.55 -45.18 -4.79
CA ALA A 7 5.10 -46.28 -5.56
C ALA A 7 5.41 -47.42 -4.58
N ILE A 8 4.74 -48.54 -4.80
CA ILE A 8 4.75 -49.75 -4.00
C ILE A 8 6.16 -50.38 -4.08
N ALA A 9 6.83 -50.51 -2.94
CA ALA A 9 8.00 -51.37 -2.79
C ALA A 9 7.61 -52.54 -1.89
N GLU A 10 7.70 -53.76 -2.43
CA GLU A 10 7.41 -55.01 -1.75
C GLU A 10 8.29 -55.19 -0.50
N LYS A 11 7.69 -55.69 0.59
CA LYS A 11 8.40 -56.07 1.82
C LYS A 11 9.35 -57.24 1.55
N PRO A 12 10.62 -57.20 1.98
CA PRO A 12 11.42 -58.41 2.07
C PRO A 12 10.94 -59.25 3.26
N THR A 13 10.61 -60.51 2.98
CA THR A 13 10.32 -61.55 3.97
C THR A 13 11.55 -61.89 4.81
N SER A 14 11.31 -62.28 6.06
CA SER A 14 12.23 -62.50 7.17
C SER A 14 13.18 -63.72 7.04
N ALA A 15 13.84 -63.88 5.90
CA ALA A 15 14.77 -65.00 5.67
C ALA A 15 16.03 -64.56 4.91
N SER A 16 16.87 -63.74 5.54
CA SER A 16 18.29 -63.62 5.17
C SER A 16 19.16 -63.06 6.31
N VAL A 17 18.79 -63.30 7.57
CA VAL A 17 19.59 -62.95 8.75
C VAL A 17 20.49 -64.13 9.13
N THR A 18 21.42 -64.51 8.25
CA THR A 18 22.64 -65.34 8.55
C THR A 18 23.37 -65.73 7.27
N ALA A 19 24.00 -64.77 6.57
CA ALA A 19 24.98 -65.07 5.53
C ALA A 19 25.91 -63.90 5.22
N LEU A 20 26.66 -63.39 6.21
CA LEU A 20 27.88 -62.59 6.00
C LEU A 20 28.88 -62.91 7.12
N ALA A 21 29.34 -64.16 7.13
CA ALA A 21 30.52 -64.57 7.87
C ALA A 21 31.74 -64.44 6.94
N HIS A 22 32.71 -63.62 7.36
CA HIS A 22 34.10 -63.56 6.87
C HIS A 22 34.31 -63.47 5.34
N ALA A 23 33.82 -62.39 4.72
CA ALA A 23 34.50 -61.82 3.56
C ALA A 23 35.60 -60.86 4.07
N GLN A 24 36.85 -61.07 3.67
CA GLN A 24 37.90 -60.05 3.79
C GLN A 24 37.44 -58.83 3.00
N PHE A 25 37.12 -57.74 3.69
CA PHE A 25 36.77 -56.47 3.05
C PHE A 25 38.04 -55.87 2.41
N GLU A 26 38.10 -55.83 1.08
CA GLU A 26 39.09 -55.06 0.32
C GLU A 26 38.77 -53.56 0.41
N GLY A 27 38.94 -52.96 1.59
CA GLY A 27 38.83 -51.52 1.83
C GLY A 27 37.41 -50.93 1.88
N ALA A 28 37.28 -49.78 2.53
CA ALA A 28 36.04 -49.03 2.66
C ALA A 28 35.61 -48.36 1.34
N ARG A 29 34.30 -48.35 1.07
CA ARG A 29 33.74 -47.54 -0.01
C ARG A 29 33.72 -46.06 0.39
N ILE A 30 34.29 -45.20 -0.45
CA ILE A 30 34.31 -43.75 -0.18
C ILE A 30 32.90 -43.19 -0.38
N ILE A 31 32.39 -42.49 0.62
CA ILE A 31 31.16 -41.70 0.50
C ILE A 31 31.54 -40.33 -0.11
N ASP A 32 31.36 -40.21 -1.42
CA ASP A 32 31.69 -39.00 -2.17
C ASP A 32 30.64 -37.90 -1.96
N GLY A 33 30.86 -37.07 -0.94
CA GLY A 33 30.02 -35.91 -0.68
C GLY A 33 30.11 -34.83 -1.75
N THR A 34 31.17 -34.81 -2.57
CA THR A 34 31.29 -33.85 -3.68
C THR A 34 30.37 -34.22 -4.83
N ALA A 35 30.29 -35.51 -5.17
CA ALA A 35 29.33 -36.03 -6.15
C ALA A 35 27.89 -35.79 -5.67
N LEU A 36 27.57 -36.17 -4.43
CA LEU A 36 26.24 -35.94 -3.86
C LEU A 36 25.84 -34.46 -3.84
N ALA A 37 26.77 -33.59 -3.44
CA ALA A 37 26.56 -32.14 -3.46
C ALA A 37 26.34 -31.57 -4.87
N LYS A 38 26.91 -32.19 -5.91
CA LYS A 38 26.68 -31.80 -7.30
C LYS A 38 25.25 -32.13 -7.72
N ASP A 39 24.76 -33.32 -7.39
CA ASP A 39 23.40 -33.76 -7.73
C ASP A 39 22.33 -32.91 -7.02
N ILE A 40 22.54 -32.64 -5.72
CA ILE A 40 21.65 -31.74 -4.95
C ILE A 40 21.60 -30.35 -5.59
N ARG A 41 22.76 -29.78 -5.94
CA ARG A 41 22.83 -28.46 -6.59
C ARG A 41 22.18 -28.43 -7.96
N ALA A 42 22.32 -29.50 -8.75
CA ALA A 42 21.64 -29.62 -10.04
C ALA A 42 20.11 -29.63 -9.87
N SER A 43 19.60 -30.34 -8.86
CA SER A 43 18.17 -30.33 -8.52
C SER A 43 17.69 -28.93 -8.10
N VAL A 44 18.46 -28.22 -7.28
CA VAL A 44 18.15 -26.84 -6.87
C VAL A 44 18.10 -25.90 -8.09
N ALA A 45 19.12 -25.95 -8.96
CA ALA A 45 19.18 -25.13 -10.17
C ALA A 45 18.00 -25.38 -11.11
N SER A 46 17.64 -26.65 -11.32
CA SER A 46 16.50 -27.03 -12.15
C SER A 46 15.19 -26.50 -11.58
N ARG A 47 15.01 -26.56 -10.24
CA ARG A 47 13.79 -26.08 -9.57
C ARG A 47 13.66 -24.56 -9.65
N ILE A 48 14.76 -23.83 -9.44
CA ILE A 48 14.80 -22.37 -9.58
C ILE A 48 14.43 -21.97 -11.01
N SER A 49 15.05 -22.60 -12.00
CA SER A 49 14.78 -22.31 -13.42
C SER A 49 13.31 -22.54 -13.79
N ALA A 50 12.70 -23.63 -13.28
CA ALA A 50 11.29 -23.93 -13.51
C ALA A 50 10.35 -22.89 -12.88
N LEU A 51 10.66 -22.42 -11.67
CA LEU A 51 9.88 -21.37 -11.00
C LEU A 51 10.05 -20.02 -11.69
N GLN A 52 11.25 -19.68 -12.15
CA GLN A 52 11.52 -18.44 -12.90
C GLN A 52 10.82 -18.40 -14.24
N ALA A 53 10.70 -19.55 -14.92
CA ALA A 53 9.94 -19.64 -16.18
C ALA A 53 8.44 -19.32 -15.99
N GLN A 54 7.88 -19.62 -14.81
CA GLN A 54 6.48 -19.29 -14.48
C GLN A 54 6.35 -17.90 -13.85
N HIS A 55 7.36 -17.50 -13.06
CA HIS A 55 7.38 -16.29 -12.26
C HIS A 55 8.75 -15.62 -12.40
N PRO A 56 8.94 -14.75 -13.40
CA PRO A 56 10.26 -14.16 -13.71
C PRO A 56 10.93 -13.42 -12.54
N ARG A 57 10.13 -12.93 -11.58
CA ARG A 57 10.60 -12.27 -10.35
C ARG A 57 11.09 -13.20 -9.26
N PHE A 58 10.79 -14.50 -9.33
CA PHE A 58 11.22 -15.44 -8.30
C PHE A 58 12.75 -15.55 -8.30
N GLN A 59 13.40 -14.97 -7.29
CA GLN A 59 14.85 -14.94 -7.19
C GLN A 59 15.27 -15.24 -5.75
N PRO A 60 15.64 -16.50 -5.45
CA PRO A 60 16.22 -16.82 -4.15
C PRO A 60 17.48 -15.99 -3.92
N HIS A 61 17.64 -15.48 -2.70
CA HIS A 61 18.77 -14.63 -2.32
C HIS A 61 19.27 -14.99 -0.92
N LEU A 62 20.56 -15.34 -0.83
CA LEU A 62 21.27 -15.58 0.42
C LEU A 62 22.09 -14.36 0.84
N ALA A 63 21.86 -13.82 2.03
CA ALA A 63 22.77 -12.90 2.70
C ALA A 63 23.71 -13.67 3.64
N ILE A 64 25.00 -13.36 3.59
CA ILE A 64 26.01 -13.94 4.47
C ILE A 64 26.62 -12.82 5.31
N VAL A 65 26.52 -12.92 6.64
CA VAL A 65 27.04 -11.92 7.59
C VAL A 65 28.35 -12.44 8.18
N GLN A 66 29.40 -11.63 8.09
CA GLN A 66 30.72 -11.89 8.67
C GLN A 66 31.18 -10.64 9.43
N ALA A 67 31.76 -10.80 10.63
CA ALA A 67 32.56 -9.75 11.26
C ALA A 67 34.03 -10.18 11.31
N GLY A 68 34.94 -9.23 11.09
CA GLY A 68 36.38 -9.54 11.01
C GLY A 68 36.80 -10.24 9.72
N SER A 69 38.07 -10.63 9.63
CA SER A 69 38.72 -10.96 8.33
C SER A 69 39.47 -12.30 8.33
N ARG A 70 39.11 -13.19 9.24
CA ARG A 70 39.69 -14.53 9.34
C ARG A 70 39.80 -15.25 7.98
N PRO A 71 41.02 -15.69 7.56
CA PRO A 71 41.24 -16.25 6.21
C PRO A 71 40.47 -17.53 5.90
N ASP A 72 40.28 -18.39 6.90
CA ASP A 72 39.51 -19.63 6.83
C ASP A 72 38.01 -19.35 6.59
N SER A 73 37.44 -18.44 7.38
CA SER A 73 36.06 -17.95 7.21
C SER A 73 35.83 -17.33 5.83
N THR A 74 36.75 -16.44 5.41
CA THR A 74 36.67 -15.75 4.11
C THR A 74 36.71 -16.73 2.93
N SER A 75 37.54 -17.77 3.02
CA SER A 75 37.63 -18.81 1.96
C SER A 75 36.35 -19.64 1.88
N TYR A 76 35.73 -19.91 3.03
CA TYR A 76 34.46 -20.65 3.10
C TYR A 76 33.29 -19.84 2.51
N ILE A 77 33.24 -18.53 2.76
CA ILE A 77 32.24 -17.63 2.20
C ILE A 77 32.36 -17.53 0.68
N ARG A 78 33.58 -17.47 0.13
CA ARG A 78 33.79 -17.54 -1.33
C ARG A 78 33.23 -18.82 -1.92
N SER A 79 33.42 -19.96 -1.25
CA SER A 79 32.87 -21.25 -1.70
C SER A 79 31.33 -21.24 -1.70
N LYS A 80 30.70 -20.66 -0.68
CA LYS A 80 29.23 -20.52 -0.59
C LYS A 80 28.70 -19.60 -1.69
N THR A 81 29.33 -18.46 -1.91
CA THR A 81 29.01 -17.49 -2.96
C THR A 81 29.04 -18.15 -4.34
N LYS A 82 30.13 -18.87 -4.65
CA LYS A 82 30.25 -19.61 -5.92
C LYS A 82 29.20 -20.71 -6.08
N ALA A 83 28.82 -21.37 -4.98
CA ALA A 83 27.74 -22.36 -5.01
C ALA A 83 26.38 -21.71 -5.31
N CYS A 84 26.09 -20.54 -4.73
CA CYS A 84 24.89 -19.75 -5.03
C CYS A 84 24.81 -19.41 -6.52
N GLU A 85 25.87 -18.81 -7.07
CA GLU A 85 25.96 -18.45 -8.49
C GLU A 85 25.74 -19.66 -9.40
N GLY A 86 26.36 -20.79 -9.07
CA GLY A 86 26.25 -22.02 -9.86
C GLY A 86 24.85 -22.66 -9.88
N VAL A 87 23.94 -22.24 -9.00
CA VAL A 87 22.55 -22.75 -8.97
C VAL A 87 21.49 -21.67 -9.21
N GLY A 88 21.89 -20.43 -9.51
CA GLY A 88 20.97 -19.32 -9.74
C GLY A 88 20.43 -18.66 -8.46
N ILE A 89 21.08 -18.84 -7.31
CA ILE A 89 20.79 -18.10 -6.08
C ILE A 89 21.63 -16.81 -6.08
N LYS A 90 21.00 -15.66 -5.84
CA LYS A 90 21.71 -14.40 -5.64
C LYS A 90 22.41 -14.42 -4.28
N SER A 91 23.60 -13.86 -4.16
CA SER A 91 24.32 -13.79 -2.89
C SER A 91 24.78 -12.37 -2.55
N THR A 92 24.58 -11.96 -1.32
CA THR A 92 25.16 -10.73 -0.75
C THR A 92 26.09 -11.10 0.40
N HIS A 93 27.31 -10.57 0.37
CA HIS A 93 28.23 -10.65 1.50
C HIS A 93 28.18 -9.34 2.30
N VAL A 94 27.74 -9.41 3.55
CA VAL A 94 27.74 -8.29 4.49
C VAL A 94 28.94 -8.42 5.41
N GLN A 95 30.01 -7.69 5.04
CA GLN A 95 31.25 -7.66 5.79
C GLN A 95 31.22 -6.52 6.82
N LEU A 96 31.27 -6.87 8.09
CA LEU A 96 31.42 -5.93 9.20
C LEU A 96 32.90 -5.79 9.61
N PRO A 97 33.30 -4.63 10.15
CA PRO A 97 34.62 -4.43 10.75
C PRO A 97 34.93 -5.46 11.84
N GLY A 98 36.23 -5.71 12.09
CA GLY A 98 36.66 -6.67 13.12
C GLY A 98 36.36 -6.23 14.56
N ASP A 99 36.10 -4.95 14.77
CA ASP A 99 35.70 -4.31 16.02
C ASP A 99 34.18 -4.10 16.14
N ALA A 100 33.38 -4.68 15.23
CA ALA A 100 31.93 -4.61 15.29
C ALA A 100 31.37 -5.18 16.61
N THR A 101 30.40 -4.48 17.19
CA THR A 101 29.72 -4.88 18.41
C THR A 101 28.58 -5.86 18.12
N THR A 102 28.06 -6.52 19.16
CA THR A 102 26.84 -7.34 19.05
C THR A 102 25.67 -6.52 18.50
N GLN A 103 25.55 -5.24 18.88
CA GLN A 103 24.46 -4.37 18.41
C GLN A 103 24.59 -4.08 16.90
N ASP A 104 25.81 -3.88 16.39
CA ASP A 104 26.02 -3.67 14.95
C ASP A 104 25.56 -4.88 14.12
N VAL A 105 25.82 -6.09 14.62
CA VAL A 105 25.36 -7.34 14.00
C VAL A 105 23.83 -7.46 14.10
N LEU A 106 23.24 -7.14 15.25
CA LEU A 106 21.78 -7.16 15.44
C LEU A 106 21.07 -6.17 14.50
N ASP A 107 21.61 -4.98 14.30
CA ASP A 107 21.06 -3.97 13.39
C ASP A 107 21.09 -4.46 11.93
N VAL A 108 22.15 -5.17 11.53
CA VAL A 108 22.23 -5.83 10.23
C VAL A 108 21.21 -6.96 10.12
N VAL A 109 21.13 -7.85 11.12
CA VAL A 109 20.16 -8.96 11.11
C VAL A 109 18.74 -8.45 11.04
N LYS A 110 18.41 -7.39 11.79
CA LYS A 110 17.10 -6.73 11.72
C LYS A 110 16.79 -6.24 10.29
N LYS A 111 17.72 -5.51 9.66
CA LYS A 111 17.56 -5.05 8.27
C LYS A 111 17.37 -6.21 7.30
N LEU A 112 18.13 -7.30 7.44
CA LEU A 112 18.02 -8.48 6.58
C LEU A 112 16.71 -9.27 6.82
N ASN A 113 16.19 -9.29 8.05
CA ASN A 113 14.87 -9.83 8.36
C ASN A 113 13.77 -9.04 7.66
N GLU A 114 13.88 -7.72 7.65
CA GLU A 114 12.92 -6.79 7.03
C GLU A 114 13.03 -6.75 5.49
N ASP A 115 14.19 -7.09 4.91
CA ASP A 115 14.41 -7.12 3.47
C ASP A 115 13.81 -8.35 2.80
N GLU A 116 12.64 -8.22 2.17
CA GLU A 116 11.97 -9.31 1.45
C GLU A 116 12.72 -9.83 0.22
N THR A 117 13.70 -9.07 -0.31
CA THR A 117 14.55 -9.61 -1.39
C THR A 117 15.47 -10.70 -0.86
N ILE A 118 15.77 -10.69 0.45
CA ILE A 118 16.56 -11.73 1.12
C ILE A 118 15.67 -12.91 1.48
N SER A 119 15.96 -14.06 0.88
CA SER A 119 15.28 -15.32 1.20
C SER A 119 15.91 -16.01 2.41
N GLY A 120 17.22 -15.90 2.58
CA GLY A 120 17.94 -16.57 3.66
C GLY A 120 19.07 -15.73 4.20
N VAL A 121 19.33 -15.86 5.49
CA VAL A 121 20.48 -15.25 6.16
C VAL A 121 21.32 -16.35 6.80
N LEU A 122 22.62 -16.26 6.55
CA LEU A 122 23.64 -17.07 7.18
C LEU A 122 24.52 -16.15 8.01
N VAL A 123 24.46 -16.30 9.33
CA VAL A 123 25.41 -15.67 10.25
C VAL A 123 26.62 -16.60 10.35
N GLN A 124 27.77 -16.17 9.83
CA GLN A 124 28.97 -17.01 9.81
C GLN A 124 29.55 -17.12 11.22
N LEU A 125 29.52 -18.33 11.80
CA LEU A 125 30.09 -18.61 13.12
C LEU A 125 31.54 -19.13 13.00
N PRO A 126 32.43 -18.78 13.96
CA PRO A 126 32.24 -17.73 14.97
C PRO A 126 32.13 -16.35 14.30
N ILE A 127 31.34 -15.44 14.89
CA ILE A 127 30.99 -14.15 14.25
C ILE A 127 32.20 -13.24 14.15
N GLY A 128 33.09 -13.26 15.14
CA GLY A 128 34.29 -12.40 15.18
C GLY A 128 35.57 -13.15 15.48
N ASP A 129 36.69 -12.42 15.42
CA ASP A 129 38.05 -12.96 15.50
C ASP A 129 38.55 -13.14 16.97
N GLY A 130 37.62 -13.25 17.94
CA GLY A 130 37.91 -13.57 19.34
C GLY A 130 38.00 -12.39 20.32
N ASN A 131 37.84 -11.13 19.88
CA ASN A 131 38.03 -9.93 20.72
C ASN A 131 36.76 -9.08 20.99
N GLY A 132 35.54 -9.56 20.68
CA GLY A 132 34.33 -8.71 20.87
C GLY A 132 32.97 -9.41 20.96
N ILE A 133 32.78 -10.57 20.30
CA ILE A 133 31.49 -11.29 20.29
C ILE A 133 31.74 -12.73 20.76
N GLY A 134 31.37 -13.02 22.01
CA GLY A 134 31.48 -14.36 22.60
C GLY A 134 30.25 -15.24 22.35
N PRO A 135 30.27 -16.52 22.74
CA PRO A 135 29.20 -17.49 22.46
C PRO A 135 27.80 -17.05 22.92
N GLU A 136 27.69 -16.34 24.04
CA GLU A 136 26.40 -15.80 24.52
C GLU A 136 25.84 -14.74 23.55
N ASN A 137 26.71 -13.87 23.02
CA ASN A 137 26.31 -12.84 22.06
C ASN A 137 26.01 -13.44 20.68
N GLU A 138 26.74 -14.48 20.26
CA GLU A 138 26.42 -15.22 19.02
C GLU A 138 25.02 -15.83 19.11
N ARG A 139 24.68 -16.41 20.27
CA ARG A 139 23.34 -16.94 20.52
C ARG A 139 22.27 -15.85 20.45
N ILE A 140 22.50 -14.67 21.06
CA ILE A 140 21.57 -13.53 20.98
C ILE A 140 21.34 -13.12 19.51
N VAL A 141 22.40 -13.08 18.70
CA VAL A 141 22.28 -12.77 17.26
C VAL A 141 21.41 -13.81 16.54
N ILE A 142 21.66 -15.10 16.76
CA ILE A 142 20.87 -16.18 16.16
C ILE A 142 19.42 -16.16 16.63
N GLU A 143 19.15 -15.83 17.90
CA GLU A 143 17.79 -15.70 18.46
C GLU A 143 16.99 -14.52 17.86
N ASN A 144 17.67 -13.52 17.31
CA ASN A 144 17.04 -12.38 16.65
C ASN A 144 16.93 -12.56 15.13
N LEU A 145 17.47 -13.65 14.57
CA LEU A 145 17.27 -13.97 13.16
C LEU A 145 15.85 -14.54 12.96
N GLY A 146 15.12 -14.09 11.94
CA GLY A 146 13.80 -14.62 11.66
C GLY A 146 13.87 -16.14 11.41
N PRO A 147 13.09 -16.99 12.12
CA PRO A 147 13.17 -18.44 11.97
C PRO A 147 12.86 -18.92 10.53
N GLU A 148 12.10 -18.13 9.78
CA GLU A 148 11.81 -18.33 8.36
C GLU A 148 12.96 -17.94 7.41
N LYS A 149 13.97 -17.21 7.88
CA LYS A 149 15.17 -16.84 7.10
C LYS A 149 16.45 -17.50 7.61
N ASP A 150 16.40 -18.21 8.74
CA ASP A 150 17.50 -18.99 9.30
C ASP A 150 17.79 -20.26 8.47
N VAL A 151 18.44 -20.07 7.33
CA VAL A 151 18.73 -21.16 6.39
C VAL A 151 19.82 -22.12 6.87
N ASP A 152 20.54 -21.77 7.95
CA ASP A 152 21.50 -22.68 8.60
C ASP A 152 20.87 -23.50 9.73
N GLY A 153 19.62 -23.19 10.11
CA GLY A 153 18.78 -24.00 10.99
C GLY A 153 19.09 -23.90 12.49
N PHE A 154 19.89 -22.91 12.92
CA PHE A 154 20.34 -22.78 14.31
C PHE A 154 19.43 -21.95 15.21
N HIS A 155 18.42 -21.27 14.67
CA HIS A 155 17.42 -20.57 15.45
C HIS A 155 16.76 -21.53 16.45
N PRO A 156 16.56 -21.17 17.73
CA PRO A 156 16.01 -22.09 18.73
C PRO A 156 14.66 -22.70 18.36
N TYR A 157 13.86 -21.99 17.56
CA TYR A 157 12.62 -22.51 16.98
C TYR A 157 12.86 -23.77 16.13
N ASN A 158 13.87 -23.75 15.24
CA ASN A 158 14.23 -24.86 14.38
C ASN A 158 14.81 -26.02 15.23
N ILE A 159 15.73 -25.73 16.15
CA ILE A 159 16.31 -26.75 17.04
C ILE A 159 15.27 -27.38 17.98
N GLY A 160 14.34 -26.58 18.51
CA GLY A 160 13.24 -27.05 19.36
C GLY A 160 12.30 -27.98 18.59
N ARG A 161 11.91 -27.61 17.36
CA ARG A 161 11.08 -28.46 16.49
C ARG A 161 11.79 -29.73 16.05
N LEU A 162 13.11 -29.66 15.80
CA LEU A 162 13.95 -30.82 15.48
C LEU A 162 13.94 -31.86 16.61
N SER A 163 13.92 -31.39 17.86
CA SER A 163 13.95 -32.26 19.04
C SER A 163 12.56 -32.86 19.39
N SER A 164 11.50 -32.37 18.76
CA SER A 164 10.12 -32.84 18.98
C SER A 164 9.73 -33.88 17.93
N ARG A 165 9.18 -35.02 18.38
CA ARG A 165 8.62 -36.05 17.49
C ARG A 165 7.34 -35.59 16.78
N ALA A 166 6.62 -34.61 17.34
CA ALA A 166 5.34 -34.13 16.82
C ALA A 166 5.49 -33.03 15.75
N SER A 167 6.71 -32.66 15.38
CA SER A 167 6.96 -31.56 14.44
C SER A 167 8.20 -31.74 13.59
N ASP A 168 8.29 -30.93 12.53
CA ASP A 168 9.47 -30.75 11.70
C ASP A 168 9.99 -29.31 11.81
N PRO A 169 11.32 -29.10 11.83
CA PRO A 169 11.88 -27.75 11.75
C PRO A 169 11.55 -27.10 10.40
N LEU A 170 11.53 -25.77 10.34
CA LEU A 170 11.42 -25.06 9.06
C LEU A 170 12.64 -25.38 8.21
N PHE A 171 13.82 -25.34 8.82
CA PHE A 171 15.10 -25.69 8.22
C PHE A 171 15.85 -26.67 9.12
N ALA A 172 16.30 -27.77 8.54
CA ALA A 172 17.21 -28.68 9.21
C ALA A 172 18.62 -28.07 9.17
N PRO A 173 19.40 -28.11 10.27
CA PRO A 173 20.76 -27.62 10.26
C PRO A 173 21.60 -28.27 9.15
N CYS A 174 22.31 -27.46 8.36
CA CYS A 174 22.89 -27.89 7.09
C CYS A 174 23.89 -29.04 7.25
N THR A 175 24.82 -28.92 8.20
CA THR A 175 25.85 -29.95 8.45
C THR A 175 25.23 -31.25 8.98
N PRO A 176 24.39 -31.24 10.03
CA PRO A 176 23.64 -32.42 10.46
C PRO A 176 22.82 -33.10 9.36
N ALA A 177 22.07 -32.33 8.56
CA ALA A 177 21.32 -32.88 7.44
C ALA A 177 22.25 -33.49 6.38
N GLY A 178 23.45 -32.93 6.19
CA GLY A 178 24.48 -33.47 5.32
C GLY A 178 24.98 -34.82 5.77
N VAL A 179 25.22 -34.98 7.08
CA VAL A 179 25.56 -36.27 7.70
C VAL A 179 24.49 -37.31 7.40
N ILE A 180 23.22 -36.98 7.61
CA ILE A 180 22.10 -37.91 7.33
C ILE A 180 22.07 -38.31 5.85
N LYS A 181 22.19 -37.35 4.91
CA LYS A 181 22.20 -37.65 3.47
C LYS A 181 23.37 -38.52 3.04
N LEU A 182 24.54 -38.32 3.64
CA LEU A 182 25.71 -39.17 3.37
C LEU A 182 25.49 -40.59 3.87
N ILE A 183 24.88 -40.78 5.05
CA ILE A 183 24.53 -42.12 5.55
C ILE A 183 23.49 -42.78 4.64
N GLU A 184 22.41 -42.07 4.29
CA GLU A 184 21.37 -42.58 3.38
C GLU A 184 21.94 -43.03 2.03
N SER A 185 22.94 -42.32 1.49
CA SER A 185 23.58 -42.65 0.21
C SER A 185 24.31 -44.00 0.21
N THR A 186 24.62 -44.56 1.38
CA THR A 186 25.27 -45.88 1.51
C THR A 186 24.29 -47.05 1.34
N GLY A 187 22.98 -46.80 1.46
CA GLY A 187 21.95 -47.84 1.51
C GLY A 187 21.90 -48.63 2.84
N VAL A 188 22.75 -48.30 3.82
CA VAL A 188 22.73 -48.94 5.14
C VAL A 188 21.50 -48.44 5.92
N PRO A 189 20.64 -49.33 6.47
CA PRO A 189 19.48 -48.91 7.25
C PRO A 189 19.87 -48.13 8.51
N ILE A 190 19.26 -46.96 8.71
CA ILE A 190 19.42 -46.15 9.94
C ILE A 190 18.50 -46.67 11.06
N ALA A 191 17.28 -47.05 10.71
CA ALA A 191 16.31 -47.57 11.67
C ALA A 191 16.83 -48.84 12.35
N GLY A 192 16.85 -48.85 13.68
CA GLY A 192 17.37 -49.95 14.49
C GLY A 192 18.90 -50.02 14.60
N ALA A 193 19.66 -49.15 13.91
CA ALA A 193 21.11 -49.13 14.00
C ALA A 193 21.59 -48.56 15.34
N ASN A 194 22.73 -49.06 15.84
CA ASN A 194 23.44 -48.45 16.96
C ASN A 194 24.34 -47.32 16.43
N ALA A 195 23.90 -46.08 16.58
CA ALA A 195 24.67 -44.93 16.15
C ALA A 195 25.44 -44.31 17.31
N VAL A 196 26.74 -44.06 17.11
CA VAL A 196 27.58 -43.31 18.04
C VAL A 196 27.90 -41.95 17.45
N VAL A 197 27.60 -40.89 18.18
CA VAL A 197 27.91 -39.50 17.78
C VAL A 197 28.97 -38.96 18.73
N LEU A 198 30.18 -38.72 18.22
CA LEU A 198 31.27 -38.10 18.98
C LEU A 198 31.18 -36.60 18.83
N GLY A 199 30.76 -35.89 19.87
CA GLY A 199 30.55 -34.45 19.88
C GLY A 199 29.21 -34.07 20.49
N ARG A 200 29.20 -32.94 21.21
CA ARG A 200 28.00 -32.40 21.89
C ARG A 200 27.80 -30.91 21.63
N SER A 201 28.36 -30.40 20.53
CA SER A 201 28.13 -29.02 20.11
C SER A 201 26.68 -28.84 19.69
N ASP A 202 26.19 -27.62 19.83
CA ASP A 202 24.85 -27.24 19.37
C ASP A 202 24.76 -27.11 17.84
N ILE A 203 25.92 -27.10 17.17
CA ILE A 203 26.03 -26.99 15.70
C ILE A 203 25.91 -28.36 15.02
N VAL A 204 26.54 -29.42 15.58
CA VAL A 204 26.62 -30.74 14.92
C VAL A 204 26.16 -31.87 15.84
N GLY A 205 26.82 -32.05 16.99
CA GLY A 205 26.64 -33.24 17.82
C GLY A 205 25.21 -33.44 18.32
N ASN A 206 24.63 -32.40 18.93
CA ASN A 206 23.26 -32.44 19.45
C ASN A 206 22.23 -32.61 18.31
N PRO A 207 22.26 -31.82 17.22
CA PRO A 207 21.33 -31.98 16.10
C PRO A 207 21.41 -33.35 15.40
N VAL A 208 22.61 -33.87 15.10
CA VAL A 208 22.77 -35.19 14.45
C VAL A 208 22.17 -36.28 15.33
N SER A 209 22.41 -36.21 16.64
CA SER A 209 21.83 -37.17 17.59
C SER A 209 20.31 -37.13 17.57
N ALA A 210 19.71 -35.95 17.48
CA ALA A 210 18.26 -35.80 17.37
C ALA A 210 17.72 -36.36 16.04
N MET A 211 18.38 -36.08 14.91
CA MET A 211 17.98 -36.59 13.59
C MET A 211 18.06 -38.11 13.51
N LEU A 212 19.13 -38.72 14.01
CA LEU A 212 19.29 -40.17 14.03
C LEU A 212 18.23 -40.85 14.91
N ARG A 213 17.93 -40.29 16.09
CA ARG A 213 16.82 -40.78 16.92
C ARG A 213 15.47 -40.67 16.23
N LYS A 214 15.24 -39.59 15.47
CA LYS A 214 14.02 -39.39 14.70
C LYS A 214 13.87 -40.41 13.56
N LEU A 215 14.98 -40.95 13.08
CA LEU A 215 15.06 -42.05 12.09
C LEU A 215 15.14 -43.43 12.76
N ASP A 216 14.67 -43.56 14.01
CA ASP A 216 14.58 -44.81 14.78
C ASP A 216 15.93 -45.49 15.09
N ALA A 217 17.04 -44.75 15.05
CA ALA A 217 18.34 -45.28 15.51
C ALA A 217 18.45 -45.23 17.06
N THR A 218 19.15 -46.21 17.63
CA THR A 218 19.60 -46.15 19.03
C THR A 218 20.87 -45.31 19.09
N VAL A 219 20.79 -44.10 19.66
CA VAL A 219 21.88 -43.13 19.62
C VAL A 219 22.61 -43.03 20.96
N THR A 220 23.91 -43.29 20.95
CA THR A 220 24.82 -42.99 22.07
C THR A 220 25.67 -41.78 21.73
N GLN A 221 25.39 -40.64 22.38
CA GLN A 221 26.20 -39.44 22.24
C GLN A 221 27.39 -39.47 23.20
N CYS A 222 28.59 -39.25 22.68
CA CYS A 222 29.83 -39.21 23.45
C CYS A 222 30.54 -37.86 23.28
N HIS A 223 31.46 -37.56 24.19
CA HIS A 223 32.23 -36.32 24.18
C HIS A 223 33.64 -36.57 24.75
N SER A 224 34.53 -35.58 24.71
CA SER A 224 35.93 -35.70 25.16
C SER A 224 36.11 -36.20 26.61
N ARG A 225 35.09 -36.08 27.46
CA ARG A 225 35.09 -36.62 28.84
C ARG A 225 34.42 -37.99 29.03
N THR A 226 33.96 -38.62 27.96
CA THR A 226 33.30 -39.94 28.02
C THR A 226 34.36 -41.02 28.30
N ARG A 227 34.13 -41.84 29.33
CA ARG A 227 35.03 -42.96 29.68
C ARG A 227 34.79 -44.14 28.74
N ASN A 228 35.83 -44.95 28.52
CA ASN A 228 35.78 -46.19 27.70
C ASN A 228 35.32 -45.96 26.25
N LEU A 229 35.71 -44.83 25.67
CA LEU A 229 35.29 -44.42 24.32
C LEU A 229 35.60 -45.45 23.22
N PRO A 230 36.78 -46.11 23.19
CA PRO A 230 37.05 -47.17 22.21
C PRO A 230 36.05 -48.32 22.27
N SER A 231 35.67 -48.77 23.46
CA SER A 231 34.69 -49.85 23.63
C SER A 231 33.29 -49.46 23.19
N ILE A 232 32.92 -48.19 23.33
CA ILE A 232 31.62 -47.67 22.87
C ILE A 232 31.60 -47.61 21.34
N ILE A 233 32.65 -47.05 20.73
CA ILE A 233 32.76 -46.93 19.27
C ILE A 233 32.76 -48.31 18.59
N LYS A 234 33.34 -49.33 19.25
CA LYS A 234 33.41 -50.70 18.71
C LYS A 234 32.07 -51.40 18.54
N ASN A 235 31.00 -50.84 19.11
CA ASN A 235 29.63 -51.33 18.95
C ASN A 235 28.82 -50.54 17.91
N ALA A 236 29.38 -49.47 17.34
CA ALA A 236 28.66 -48.57 16.43
C ALA A 236 28.48 -49.19 15.03
N ASP A 237 27.23 -49.28 14.58
CA ASP A 237 26.89 -49.55 13.17
C ASP A 237 27.14 -48.29 12.32
N ILE A 238 26.91 -47.12 12.92
CA ILE A 238 27.13 -45.79 12.33
C ILE A 238 27.93 -44.96 13.33
N LEU A 239 29.08 -44.43 12.92
CA LEU A 239 29.89 -43.50 13.69
C LEU A 239 29.90 -42.12 13.02
N VAL A 240 29.50 -41.09 13.75
CA VAL A 240 29.65 -39.70 13.35
C VAL A 240 30.71 -39.04 14.23
N ALA A 241 31.84 -38.63 13.64
CA ALA A 241 32.96 -38.00 14.34
C ALA A 241 32.93 -36.48 14.16
N ALA A 242 32.68 -35.75 15.25
CA ALA A 242 32.62 -34.28 15.34
C ALA A 242 33.16 -33.80 16.70
N ILE A 243 34.28 -34.36 17.15
CA ILE A 243 34.91 -34.11 18.44
C ILE A 243 35.90 -32.94 18.40
N GLY A 244 36.31 -32.49 17.20
CA GLY A 244 37.21 -31.36 16.98
C GLY A 244 38.65 -31.66 17.41
N GLN A 245 39.09 -32.90 17.23
CA GLN A 245 40.46 -33.33 17.53
C GLN A 245 41.01 -34.09 16.33
N PRO A 246 42.11 -33.62 15.70
CA PRO A 246 42.63 -34.19 14.47
C PRO A 246 43.00 -35.67 14.65
N GLU A 247 42.51 -36.52 13.75
CA GLU A 247 42.88 -37.94 13.66
C GLU A 247 42.70 -38.72 14.98
N PHE A 248 41.77 -38.30 15.83
CA PHE A 248 41.48 -38.90 17.13
C PHE A 248 40.91 -40.32 17.04
N VAL A 249 40.01 -40.57 16.08
CA VAL A 249 39.42 -41.89 15.87
C VAL A 249 40.36 -42.73 15.01
N GLN A 250 40.85 -43.83 15.59
CA GLN A 250 41.72 -44.80 14.93
C GLN A 250 40.95 -46.04 14.46
N GLY A 251 41.45 -46.72 13.43
CA GLY A 251 40.76 -47.87 12.84
C GLY A 251 40.49 -49.04 13.80
N ASP A 252 41.33 -49.25 14.82
CA ASP A 252 41.19 -50.32 15.82
C ASP A 252 40.02 -50.10 16.81
N MET A 253 39.53 -48.85 16.89
CA MET A 253 38.35 -48.44 17.65
C MET A 253 37.04 -48.80 16.93
N LEU A 254 37.07 -49.02 15.61
CA LEU A 254 35.89 -49.19 14.78
C LEU A 254 35.34 -50.62 14.81
N LYS A 255 34.02 -50.74 14.65
CA LYS A 255 33.36 -52.00 14.31
C LYS A 255 33.63 -52.32 12.82
N PRO A 256 34.11 -53.53 12.46
CA PRO A 256 34.27 -53.91 11.07
C PRO A 256 32.99 -53.74 10.26
N GLY A 257 33.07 -53.09 9.10
CA GLY A 257 31.93 -52.85 8.21
C GLY A 257 31.03 -51.66 8.58
N CYS A 258 31.34 -50.88 9.63
CA CYS A 258 30.51 -49.73 10.02
C CYS A 258 30.55 -48.58 8.99
N VAL A 259 29.58 -47.69 9.08
CA VAL A 259 29.57 -46.41 8.35
C VAL A 259 30.27 -45.35 9.19
N VAL A 260 31.29 -44.68 8.65
CA VAL A 260 32.02 -43.61 9.33
C VAL A 260 31.82 -42.28 8.60
N ILE A 261 31.19 -41.32 9.28
CA ILE A 261 31.06 -39.94 8.82
C ILE A 261 32.00 -39.05 9.63
N ASP A 262 33.06 -38.58 9.00
CA ASP A 262 34.01 -37.62 9.54
C ASP A 262 33.57 -36.19 9.23
N VAL A 263 33.10 -35.49 10.26
CA VAL A 263 32.67 -34.08 10.19
C VAL A 263 33.81 -33.13 10.57
N GLY A 264 34.85 -33.64 11.23
CA GLY A 264 35.97 -32.84 11.73
C GLY A 264 36.69 -32.10 10.60
N ILE A 265 37.13 -30.88 10.88
CA ILE A 265 37.95 -30.06 9.97
C ILE A 265 39.08 -29.48 10.81
N ASN A 266 40.28 -30.03 10.64
CA ASN A 266 41.48 -29.65 11.37
C ASN A 266 42.63 -29.39 10.39
N TYR A 267 43.46 -28.39 10.68
CA TYR A 267 44.70 -28.14 9.93
C TYR A 267 45.88 -28.66 10.73
N VAL A 268 46.64 -29.57 10.13
CA VAL A 268 47.90 -30.08 10.72
C VAL A 268 49.09 -29.65 9.85
N PRO A 269 50.25 -29.33 10.44
CA PRO A 269 51.44 -28.95 9.69
C PRO A 269 51.80 -30.02 8.64
N ASP A 270 52.04 -29.58 7.40
CA ASP A 270 52.48 -30.43 6.30
C ASP A 270 53.32 -29.60 5.32
N ALA A 271 54.63 -29.79 5.39
CA ALA A 271 55.59 -29.10 4.55
C ALA A 271 55.45 -29.45 3.05
N SER A 272 54.72 -30.52 2.70
CA SER A 272 54.46 -30.89 1.30
C SER A 272 53.36 -30.04 0.65
N LYS A 273 52.56 -29.32 1.44
CA LYS A 273 51.49 -28.44 0.93
C LYS A 273 51.99 -27.01 0.78
N LYS A 274 51.51 -26.32 -0.27
CA LYS A 274 51.85 -24.90 -0.53
C LYS A 274 51.49 -23.95 0.62
N THR A 275 50.50 -24.32 1.44
CA THR A 275 50.04 -23.59 2.62
C THR A 275 50.83 -23.93 3.90
N GLY A 276 51.76 -24.89 3.85
CA GLY A 276 52.47 -25.43 5.01
C GLY A 276 51.60 -26.30 5.94
N GLN A 277 50.35 -26.56 5.56
CA GLN A 277 49.37 -27.29 6.36
C GLN A 277 48.50 -28.18 5.45
N ARG A 278 48.15 -29.37 5.91
CA ARG A 278 47.14 -30.25 5.29
C ARG A 278 45.86 -30.24 6.13
N LEU A 279 44.72 -30.36 5.43
CA LEU A 279 43.43 -30.53 6.07
C LEU A 279 43.19 -32.00 6.39
N VAL A 280 42.78 -32.30 7.61
CA VAL A 280 42.43 -33.64 8.11
C VAL A 280 41.14 -33.57 8.91
N GLY A 281 40.47 -34.71 9.05
CA GLY A 281 39.29 -34.81 9.90
C GLY A 281 39.60 -35.28 11.32
N ASP A 282 38.56 -35.66 12.04
CA ASP A 282 38.68 -36.26 13.37
C ASP A 282 39.01 -37.76 13.29
N VAL A 283 38.93 -38.37 12.10
CA VAL A 283 39.21 -39.78 11.85
C VAL A 283 40.53 -39.92 11.09
N HIS A 284 41.39 -40.82 11.53
CA HIS A 284 42.59 -41.18 10.80
C HIS A 284 42.22 -42.03 9.57
N PHE A 285 42.03 -41.37 8.43
CA PHE A 285 41.44 -41.95 7.22
C PHE A 285 42.12 -43.25 6.76
N GLU A 286 43.45 -43.33 6.81
CA GLU A 286 44.19 -44.50 6.32
C GLU A 286 43.97 -45.75 7.20
N SER A 287 43.90 -45.59 8.52
CA SER A 287 43.65 -46.73 9.42
C SER A 287 42.17 -47.11 9.45
N ALA A 288 41.27 -46.11 9.41
CA ALA A 288 39.83 -46.32 9.43
C ALA A 288 39.28 -46.95 8.14
N SER A 289 39.79 -46.55 6.97
CA SER A 289 39.35 -47.09 5.66
C SER A 289 39.67 -48.57 5.46
N LYS A 290 40.55 -49.15 6.27
CA LYS A 290 40.84 -50.61 6.27
C LYS A 290 39.81 -51.42 7.07
N VAL A 291 38.96 -50.77 7.87
CA VAL A 291 38.01 -51.41 8.80
C VAL A 291 36.56 -51.06 8.49
N ALA A 292 36.28 -49.80 8.16
CA ALA A 292 34.94 -49.32 7.85
C ALA A 292 34.39 -49.95 6.55
N GLY A 293 33.08 -50.12 6.46
CA GLY A 293 32.41 -50.50 5.20
C GLY A 293 32.23 -49.28 4.29
N TYR A 294 31.98 -48.12 4.90
CA TYR A 294 31.86 -46.84 4.22
C TYR A 294 32.55 -45.73 5.02
N ILE A 295 33.22 -44.80 4.35
CA ILE A 295 33.93 -43.69 5.01
C ILE A 295 33.87 -42.40 4.17
N THR A 296 33.63 -41.25 4.81
CA THR A 296 33.75 -39.94 4.15
C THR A 296 35.21 -39.46 4.12
N PRO A 297 35.70 -38.85 3.03
CA PRO A 297 37.02 -38.23 2.99
C PRO A 297 37.01 -36.80 3.56
N VAL A 298 38.15 -36.34 4.09
CA VAL A 298 38.37 -34.94 4.47
C VAL A 298 39.62 -34.41 3.75
N PRO A 299 39.49 -33.44 2.82
CA PRO A 299 38.26 -32.84 2.31
C PRO A 299 37.46 -33.76 1.38
N GLY A 300 36.21 -33.40 1.08
CA GLY A 300 35.38 -34.05 0.04
C GLY A 300 34.15 -34.79 0.55
N GLY A 301 34.02 -34.96 1.86
CA GLY A 301 32.87 -35.59 2.54
C GLY A 301 31.78 -34.59 2.93
N VAL A 302 31.72 -34.24 4.22
CA VAL A 302 30.60 -33.49 4.80
C VAL A 302 30.50 -32.05 4.29
N GLY A 303 31.63 -31.33 4.21
CA GLY A 303 31.68 -29.91 3.83
C GLY A 303 30.96 -29.55 2.52
N PRO A 304 31.24 -30.21 1.39
CA PRO A 304 30.51 -29.98 0.13
C PRO A 304 28.99 -30.17 0.27
N THR A 305 28.57 -31.20 1.02
CA THR A 305 27.15 -31.51 1.25
C THR A 305 26.49 -30.45 2.13
N THR A 306 27.18 -29.93 3.15
CA THR A 306 26.72 -28.80 3.97
C THR A 306 26.38 -27.59 3.09
N VAL A 307 27.29 -27.21 2.18
CA VAL A 307 27.08 -26.06 1.28
C VAL A 307 25.90 -26.31 0.33
N ALA A 308 25.75 -27.54 -0.19
CA ALA A 308 24.60 -27.88 -1.04
C ALA A 308 23.26 -27.79 -0.28
N LEU A 309 23.22 -28.23 0.98
CA LEU A 309 22.01 -28.16 1.79
C LEU A 309 21.67 -26.74 2.24
N LEU A 310 22.65 -25.86 2.38
CA LEU A 310 22.41 -24.42 2.53
C LEU A 310 21.64 -23.86 1.33
N MET A 311 21.96 -24.31 0.10
CA MET A 311 21.21 -23.91 -1.11
C MET A 311 19.77 -24.46 -1.08
N VAL A 312 19.58 -25.71 -0.63
CA VAL A 312 18.25 -26.31 -0.46
C VAL A 312 17.42 -25.53 0.55
N ASN A 313 17.97 -25.21 1.71
CA ASN A 313 17.27 -24.42 2.73
C ASN A 313 16.97 -23.00 2.22
N THR A 314 17.89 -22.38 1.49
CA THR A 314 17.67 -21.06 0.89
C THR A 314 16.55 -21.08 -0.15
N LEU A 315 16.53 -22.08 -1.03
CA LEU A 315 15.44 -22.28 -1.99
C LEU A 315 14.11 -22.53 -1.27
N ARG A 316 14.08 -23.42 -0.28
CA ARG A 316 12.88 -23.72 0.50
C ARG A 316 12.34 -22.49 1.20
N SER A 317 13.23 -21.66 1.74
CA SER A 317 12.86 -20.38 2.33
C SER A 317 12.27 -19.44 1.28
N ALA A 318 12.92 -19.28 0.13
CA ALA A 318 12.42 -18.47 -0.96
C ALA A 318 11.03 -18.92 -1.43
N GLU A 319 10.81 -20.22 -1.61
CA GLU A 319 9.51 -20.79 -1.98
C GLU A 319 8.44 -20.48 -0.92
N ALA A 320 8.77 -20.65 0.37
CA ALA A 320 7.84 -20.39 1.47
C ALA A 320 7.48 -18.90 1.59
N LEU A 321 8.48 -18.02 1.50
CA LEU A 321 8.29 -16.57 1.52
C LEU A 321 7.49 -16.09 0.30
N TRP A 322 7.80 -16.62 -0.88
CA TRP A 322 7.08 -16.34 -2.12
C TRP A 322 5.62 -16.79 -2.04
N ALA A 323 5.37 -17.99 -1.52
CA ALA A 323 4.02 -18.49 -1.31
C ALA A 323 3.25 -17.61 -0.32
N LYS A 324 3.88 -17.25 0.81
CA LYS A 324 3.29 -16.38 1.84
C LYS A 324 2.98 -14.99 1.32
N GLU A 325 3.87 -14.38 0.53
CA GLU A 325 3.63 -13.06 -0.08
C GLU A 325 2.43 -13.10 -1.04
N ARG A 326 2.23 -14.24 -1.70
CA ARG A 326 1.10 -14.48 -2.60
C ARG A 326 -0.16 -14.93 -1.89
N GLU A 327 -0.12 -15.50 -0.69
CA GLU A 327 -1.30 -15.92 0.07
C GLU A 327 -2.01 -14.73 0.75
N ARG A 328 -2.28 -13.66 0.00
CA ARG A 328 -3.03 -12.49 0.46
C ARG A 328 -4.51 -12.84 0.44
N ARG A 329 -5.06 -13.14 1.61
CA ARG A 329 -6.47 -13.47 1.76
C ARG A 329 -7.09 -12.64 2.87
N LEU A 330 -8.09 -11.86 2.50
CA LEU A 330 -8.96 -11.19 3.44
C LEU A 330 -9.76 -12.24 4.22
N ARG A 331 -9.81 -12.12 5.55
CA ARG A 331 -10.79 -12.89 6.36
C ARG A 331 -12.00 -12.01 6.65
N PRO A 332 -13.18 -12.26 6.09
CA PRO A 332 -14.35 -11.42 6.34
C PRO A 332 -14.72 -11.40 7.83
N LEU A 333 -15.23 -10.26 8.30
CA LEU A 333 -15.96 -10.18 9.57
C LEU A 333 -17.41 -10.62 9.32
N PRO A 334 -17.99 -11.48 10.18
CA PRO A 334 -19.39 -11.86 10.04
C PRO A 334 -20.31 -10.65 10.34
N LEU A 335 -21.44 -10.60 9.64
CA LEU A 335 -22.53 -9.65 9.93
C LEU A 335 -23.70 -10.35 10.62
N ASP A 336 -24.24 -9.70 11.64
CA ASP A 336 -25.51 -10.08 12.27
C ASP A 336 -26.65 -9.27 11.63
N ILE A 337 -27.17 -9.79 10.51
CA ILE A 337 -28.27 -9.17 9.76
C ILE A 337 -29.59 -9.33 10.53
N LYS A 338 -30.27 -8.22 10.78
CA LYS A 338 -31.61 -8.18 11.38
C LYS A 338 -32.69 -8.02 10.31
N GLU A 339 -33.86 -8.58 10.58
CA GLU A 339 -35.04 -8.44 9.69
C GLU A 339 -35.46 -6.97 9.55
N VAL A 340 -35.50 -6.24 10.67
CA VAL A 340 -35.66 -4.79 10.70
C VAL A 340 -34.28 -4.19 10.85
N VAL A 341 -33.82 -3.46 9.83
CA VAL A 341 -32.49 -2.83 9.82
C VAL A 341 -32.45 -1.75 10.92
N PRO A 342 -31.52 -1.86 11.90
CA PRO A 342 -31.35 -0.85 12.93
C PRO A 342 -30.84 0.49 12.36
N SER A 343 -30.72 1.51 13.21
CA SER A 343 -30.05 2.75 12.80
C SER A 343 -28.58 2.51 12.45
N ASP A 344 -28.01 3.38 11.61
CA ASP A 344 -26.64 3.21 11.12
C ASP A 344 -25.62 3.10 12.26
N ILE A 345 -25.78 3.91 13.31
CA ILE A 345 -24.89 3.91 14.47
C ILE A 345 -25.05 2.68 15.34
N GLU A 346 -26.27 2.14 15.49
CA GLU A 346 -26.49 0.88 16.22
C GLU A 346 -25.79 -0.29 15.52
N ILE A 347 -25.84 -0.34 14.20
CA ILE A 347 -25.11 -1.35 13.40
C ILE A 347 -23.60 -1.19 13.60
N ALA A 348 -23.08 0.04 13.49
CA ALA A 348 -21.65 0.32 13.66
C ALA A 348 -21.14 -0.02 15.07
N MET A 349 -21.90 0.31 16.11
CA MET A 349 -21.56 0.03 17.52
C MET A 349 -21.66 -1.46 17.88
N ALA A 350 -22.52 -2.22 17.19
CA ALA A 350 -22.66 -3.65 17.39
C ALA A 350 -21.50 -4.47 16.78
N GLN A 351 -20.70 -3.87 15.90
CA GLN A 351 -19.59 -4.54 15.23
C GLN A 351 -18.24 -4.21 15.86
N THR A 352 -17.36 -5.21 15.97
CA THR A 352 -15.96 -4.99 16.39
C THR A 352 -15.03 -4.96 15.19
N PRO A 353 -14.30 -3.86 14.92
CA PRO A 353 -13.36 -3.80 13.80
C PRO A 353 -12.15 -4.70 14.03
N LYS A 354 -11.55 -5.17 12.93
CA LYS A 354 -10.22 -5.79 13.00
C LYS A 354 -9.22 -4.75 13.47
N ASP A 355 -8.19 -5.21 14.17
CA ASP A 355 -6.97 -4.42 14.34
C ASP A 355 -6.42 -4.05 12.95
N VAL A 356 -6.10 -2.77 12.74
CA VAL A 356 -5.65 -2.27 11.44
C VAL A 356 -4.33 -2.92 11.01
N ALA A 357 -3.47 -3.34 11.93
CA ALA A 357 -2.25 -4.08 11.61
C ALA A 357 -2.55 -5.48 11.05
N VAL A 358 -3.61 -6.13 11.55
CA VAL A 358 -4.08 -7.41 11.02
C VAL A 358 -4.65 -7.23 9.61
N LEU A 359 -5.47 -6.19 9.41
CA LEU A 359 -6.00 -5.85 8.08
C LEU A 359 -4.87 -5.56 7.10
N ALA A 360 -3.93 -4.69 7.45
CA ALA A 360 -2.76 -4.33 6.65
C ALA A 360 -1.98 -5.58 6.19
N LYS A 361 -1.74 -6.51 7.12
CA LYS A 361 -1.08 -7.79 6.81
C LYS A 361 -1.89 -8.66 5.84
N GLU A 362 -3.21 -8.77 6.03
CA GLU A 362 -4.10 -9.56 5.15
C GLU A 362 -4.09 -9.04 3.69
N ILE A 363 -3.91 -7.74 3.50
CA ILE A 363 -3.90 -7.08 2.19
C ILE A 363 -2.49 -6.87 1.61
N GLY A 364 -1.44 -7.26 2.33
CA GLY A 364 -0.05 -7.17 1.86
C GLY A 364 0.65 -5.83 2.06
N ILE A 365 0.16 -4.99 2.99
CA ILE A 365 0.87 -3.81 3.50
C ILE A 365 1.83 -4.26 4.61
N ARG A 366 3.08 -3.79 4.54
CA ARG A 366 4.11 -4.15 5.53
C ARG A 366 3.98 -3.31 6.79
N GLU A 367 4.50 -3.82 7.90
CA GLU A 367 4.54 -3.09 9.18
C GLU A 367 5.35 -1.77 9.06
N THR A 368 6.45 -1.79 8.31
CA THR A 368 7.27 -0.60 8.02
C THR A 368 6.60 0.40 7.07
N GLU A 369 5.46 0.04 6.48
CA GLU A 369 4.65 0.90 5.60
C GLU A 369 3.37 1.37 6.31
N LEU A 370 3.19 1.07 7.59
CA LEU A 370 1.98 1.33 8.35
C LEU A 370 2.27 2.22 9.58
N GLU A 371 1.60 3.37 9.65
CA GLU A 371 1.65 4.26 10.80
C GLU A 371 0.30 4.24 11.53
N SER A 372 0.21 3.52 12.64
CA SER A 372 -1.06 3.33 13.36
C SER A 372 -1.53 4.60 14.10
N TYR A 373 -2.82 4.93 13.95
CA TYR A 373 -3.52 6.01 14.66
C TYR A 373 -4.60 5.41 15.57
N GLY A 374 -4.15 4.83 16.69
CA GLY A 374 -4.98 3.94 17.49
C GLY A 374 -5.09 2.56 16.85
N ARG A 375 -6.14 1.81 17.19
CA ARG A 375 -6.25 0.38 16.85
C ARG A 375 -6.87 0.10 15.49
N TYR A 376 -7.73 0.99 14.99
CA TYR A 376 -8.64 0.68 13.87
C TYR A 376 -8.42 1.54 12.62
N LYS A 377 -7.41 2.42 12.64
CA LYS A 377 -7.03 3.28 11.50
C LYS A 377 -5.53 3.53 11.48
N ALA A 378 -4.97 3.69 10.29
CA ALA A 378 -3.54 3.92 10.10
C ALA A 378 -3.28 4.74 8.85
N LYS A 379 -2.14 5.44 8.78
CA LYS A 379 -1.61 5.99 7.53
C LYS A 379 -0.75 4.95 6.82
N VAL A 380 -0.74 4.98 5.49
CA VAL A 380 0.06 4.08 4.65
C VAL A 380 1.16 4.86 3.94
N GLU A 381 2.40 4.40 4.11
CA GLU A 381 3.57 5.02 3.50
C GLU A 381 3.57 4.94 1.98
N LEU A 382 4.06 5.98 1.33
CA LEU A 382 4.11 6.03 -0.15
C LEU A 382 5.21 5.15 -0.75
N SER A 383 6.18 4.69 0.05
CA SER A 383 7.21 3.73 -0.36
C SER A 383 6.63 2.40 -0.88
N ILE A 384 5.36 2.11 -0.53
CA ILE A 384 4.62 0.99 -1.08
C ILE A 384 4.46 1.05 -2.60
N LEU A 385 4.38 2.26 -3.17
CA LEU A 385 4.27 2.45 -4.62
C LEU A 385 5.57 2.07 -5.33
N ASP A 386 6.72 2.38 -4.72
CA ASP A 386 8.04 1.99 -5.26
C ASP A 386 8.21 0.47 -5.18
N ARG A 387 7.84 -0.13 -4.05
CA ARG A 387 7.86 -1.58 -3.87
C ARG A 387 7.02 -2.30 -4.91
N LEU A 388 5.79 -1.85 -5.09
CA LEU A 388 4.79 -2.50 -5.95
C LEU A 388 4.82 -1.98 -7.40
N ALA A 389 5.83 -1.18 -7.78
CA ALA A 389 5.94 -0.59 -9.12
C ALA A 389 5.88 -1.64 -10.24
N HIS A 390 6.41 -2.83 -9.98
CA HIS A 390 6.44 -3.98 -10.88
C HIS A 390 5.06 -4.61 -11.16
N ARG A 391 4.07 -4.42 -10.28
CA ARG A 391 2.73 -5.02 -10.45
C ARG A 391 1.96 -4.31 -11.54
N LYS A 392 1.17 -5.06 -12.31
CA LYS A 392 0.09 -4.49 -13.12
C LYS A 392 -0.99 -3.96 -12.17
N ASN A 393 -1.58 -2.80 -12.47
CA ASN A 393 -2.70 -2.29 -11.68
C ASN A 393 -3.91 -3.23 -11.77
N GLY A 394 -4.69 -3.30 -10.70
CA GLY A 394 -6.02 -3.91 -10.73
C GLY A 394 -7.03 -3.08 -11.53
N LYS A 395 -8.28 -3.51 -11.52
CA LYS A 395 -9.38 -2.86 -12.24
C LYS A 395 -9.84 -1.60 -11.52
N TYR A 396 -10.02 -0.51 -12.25
CA TYR A 396 -10.37 0.80 -11.70
C TYR A 396 -11.80 1.19 -12.04
N VAL A 397 -12.64 1.35 -11.01
CA VAL A 397 -14.07 1.57 -11.19
C VAL A 397 -14.50 2.83 -10.44
N VAL A 398 -15.19 3.74 -11.14
CA VAL A 398 -15.77 4.94 -10.53
C VAL A 398 -17.27 4.77 -10.31
N VAL A 399 -17.70 4.87 -9.06
CA VAL A 399 -19.11 4.88 -8.67
C VAL A 399 -19.61 6.32 -8.69
N SER A 400 -20.70 6.55 -9.42
CA SER A 400 -21.40 7.81 -9.51
C SER A 400 -22.90 7.60 -9.29
N GLY A 401 -23.69 8.64 -9.46
CA GLY A 401 -25.14 8.57 -9.33
C GLY A 401 -25.83 9.33 -10.45
N ILE A 402 -27.15 9.19 -10.49
CA ILE A 402 -28.01 10.15 -11.19
C ILE A 402 -27.93 11.54 -10.54
N THR A 403 -28.64 12.51 -11.10
CA THR A 403 -28.71 13.85 -10.52
C THR A 403 -29.28 13.75 -9.09
N PRO A 404 -28.59 14.26 -8.05
CA PRO A 404 -29.05 14.12 -6.68
C PRO A 404 -30.45 14.70 -6.43
N THR A 405 -31.18 14.02 -5.56
CA THR A 405 -32.49 14.42 -5.03
C THR A 405 -32.47 14.43 -3.50
N PRO A 406 -33.38 15.15 -2.82
CA PRO A 406 -33.49 15.09 -1.36
C PRO A 406 -33.82 13.70 -0.79
N LEU A 407 -34.26 12.76 -1.64
CA LEU A 407 -34.60 11.39 -1.27
C LEU A 407 -33.36 10.49 -1.14
N GLY A 408 -32.24 10.91 -1.73
CA GLY A 408 -30.97 10.20 -1.70
C GLY A 408 -30.91 9.00 -2.65
N GLU A 409 -29.73 8.80 -3.25
CA GLU A 409 -29.49 7.70 -4.18
C GLU A 409 -28.76 6.53 -3.51
N GLY A 410 -28.01 6.78 -2.42
CA GLY A 410 -27.22 5.75 -1.74
C GLY A 410 -25.90 5.42 -2.44
N LYS A 411 -25.27 6.38 -3.13
CA LYS A 411 -24.04 6.14 -3.90
C LYS A 411 -22.89 5.54 -3.06
N SER A 412 -22.54 6.16 -1.94
CA SER A 412 -21.46 5.66 -1.09
C SER A 412 -21.83 4.32 -0.45
N THR A 413 -23.12 4.10 -0.17
CA THR A 413 -23.66 2.81 0.28
C THR A 413 -23.39 1.72 -0.76
N THR A 414 -23.58 2.03 -2.05
CA THR A 414 -23.26 1.12 -3.16
C THR A 414 -21.77 0.88 -3.31
N THR A 415 -20.93 1.92 -3.22
CA THR A 415 -19.46 1.74 -3.24
C THR A 415 -19.01 0.73 -2.18
N ILE A 416 -19.54 0.86 -0.96
CA ILE A 416 -19.17 0.01 0.17
C ILE A 416 -19.79 -1.40 0.07
N GLY A 417 -21.07 -1.50 -0.31
CA GLY A 417 -21.72 -2.79 -0.52
C GLY A 417 -21.05 -3.59 -1.64
N LEU A 418 -20.64 -2.92 -2.71
CA LEU A 418 -19.98 -3.55 -3.86
C LEU A 418 -18.55 -4.01 -3.52
N VAL A 419 -17.79 -3.21 -2.77
CA VAL A 419 -16.45 -3.65 -2.33
C VAL A 419 -16.55 -4.84 -1.38
N GLN A 420 -17.55 -4.85 -0.49
CA GLN A 420 -17.86 -5.98 0.40
C GLN A 420 -18.23 -7.23 -0.39
N ALA A 421 -19.09 -7.10 -1.41
CA ALA A 421 -19.46 -8.22 -2.28
C ALA A 421 -18.24 -8.85 -2.96
N ILE A 422 -17.38 -8.04 -3.58
CA ILE A 422 -16.18 -8.52 -4.28
C ILE A 422 -15.17 -9.13 -3.28
N GLY A 423 -14.89 -8.42 -2.20
CA GLY A 423 -13.88 -8.78 -1.21
C GLY A 423 -14.29 -9.92 -0.29
N ALA A 424 -15.41 -9.76 0.40
CA ALA A 424 -15.85 -10.67 1.45
C ALA A 424 -16.60 -11.90 0.92
N HIS A 425 -17.36 -11.77 -0.16
CA HIS A 425 -18.25 -12.84 -0.65
C HIS A 425 -17.70 -13.56 -1.88
N LEU A 426 -17.07 -12.84 -2.81
CA LEU A 426 -16.45 -13.42 -4.01
C LEU A 426 -14.96 -13.75 -3.83
N GLY A 427 -14.34 -13.32 -2.74
CA GLY A 427 -12.95 -13.66 -2.39
C GLY A 427 -11.89 -13.06 -3.31
N ARG A 428 -12.23 -12.00 -4.07
CA ARG A 428 -11.27 -11.28 -4.94
C ARG A 428 -10.72 -10.05 -4.21
N PRO A 429 -9.46 -9.64 -4.45
CA PRO A 429 -8.93 -8.42 -3.83
C PRO A 429 -9.80 -7.22 -4.21
N ALA A 430 -10.28 -6.48 -3.21
CA ALA A 430 -11.19 -5.35 -3.41
C ALA A 430 -10.88 -4.23 -2.42
N PHE A 431 -10.84 -2.99 -2.92
CA PHE A 431 -10.54 -1.80 -2.13
C PHE A 431 -11.54 -0.70 -2.46
N ALA A 432 -12.03 0.00 -1.45
CA ALA A 432 -12.77 1.23 -1.67
C ALA A 432 -11.87 2.44 -1.42
N CYS A 433 -12.00 3.48 -2.23
CA CYS A 433 -11.31 4.76 -2.06
C CYS A 433 -12.36 5.86 -1.95
N VAL A 434 -12.56 6.38 -0.75
CA VAL A 434 -13.61 7.37 -0.43
C VAL A 434 -13.01 8.66 0.10
N ARG A 435 -13.84 9.70 0.08
CA ARG A 435 -13.46 11.02 0.58
C ARG A 435 -13.60 11.09 2.10
N GLN A 436 -12.71 11.83 2.73
CA GLN A 436 -12.89 12.24 4.11
C GLN A 436 -14.00 13.31 4.18
N PRO A 437 -15.02 13.14 5.04
CA PRO A 437 -16.04 14.16 5.25
C PRO A 437 -15.48 15.36 6.02
N SER A 438 -16.05 16.54 5.77
CA SER A 438 -15.81 17.71 6.62
C SER A 438 -16.51 17.53 7.97
N GLN A 439 -15.88 18.03 9.03
CA GLN A 439 -16.45 18.04 10.38
C GLN A 439 -17.61 19.03 10.52
N GLY A 440 -17.62 20.11 9.73
CA GLY A 440 -18.64 21.17 9.82
C GLY A 440 -20.08 20.66 9.68
N PRO A 441 -20.42 19.91 8.61
CA PRO A 441 -21.73 19.30 8.42
C PRO A 441 -22.17 18.35 9.53
N THR A 442 -21.23 17.61 10.15
CA THR A 442 -21.50 16.65 11.23
C THR A 442 -22.26 17.30 12.39
N PHE A 443 -21.89 18.54 12.75
CA PHE A 443 -22.56 19.31 13.80
C PHE A 443 -23.75 20.15 13.31
N GLY A 444 -23.98 20.19 11.98
CA GLY A 444 -25.00 21.01 11.34
C GLY A 444 -26.34 20.29 11.12
N ILE A 445 -26.41 19.42 10.12
CA ILE A 445 -27.65 18.76 9.68
C ILE A 445 -27.74 17.30 10.20
N LYS A 446 -26.68 16.82 10.87
CA LYS A 446 -26.31 15.46 11.33
C LYS A 446 -25.16 14.86 10.51
N GLY A 447 -24.27 14.13 11.18
CA GLY A 447 -23.21 13.36 10.52
C GLY A 447 -23.79 12.28 9.63
N GLY A 448 -23.16 12.02 8.49
CA GLY A 448 -23.52 10.92 7.60
C GLY A 448 -22.59 9.73 7.82
N ALA A 449 -23.13 8.52 7.73
CA ALA A 449 -22.34 7.33 7.49
C ALA A 449 -21.57 7.48 6.15
N ALA A 450 -20.31 7.03 6.08
CA ALA A 450 -19.75 6.66 4.77
C ALA A 450 -20.38 5.34 4.35
N GLY A 451 -21.53 5.45 3.68
CA GLY A 451 -22.40 4.34 3.36
C GLY A 451 -23.72 4.43 4.12
N GLY A 452 -24.29 3.28 4.47
CA GLY A 452 -25.54 3.17 5.25
C GLY A 452 -25.98 1.72 5.41
N GLY A 453 -26.79 1.45 6.43
CA GLY A 453 -27.26 0.11 6.78
C GLY A 453 -26.08 -0.84 7.05
N TYR A 454 -26.07 -2.01 6.43
CA TYR A 454 -24.98 -2.97 6.57
C TYR A 454 -23.80 -2.75 5.59
N SER A 455 -23.81 -1.63 4.87
CA SER A 455 -22.76 -1.21 3.94
C SER A 455 -22.12 0.10 4.38
N GLN A 456 -21.22 0.03 5.36
CA GLN A 456 -20.62 1.20 6.00
C GLN A 456 -19.10 1.07 6.18
N VAL A 457 -18.39 2.20 6.15
CA VAL A 457 -17.03 2.35 6.70
C VAL A 457 -17.13 2.58 8.20
N PHE A 458 -16.28 1.92 8.99
CA PHE A 458 -16.30 2.05 10.46
C PHE A 458 -14.91 1.90 11.09
N PRO A 459 -14.66 2.43 12.31
CA PRO A 459 -15.59 3.16 13.21
C PRO A 459 -16.06 4.53 12.70
N MET A 460 -17.35 4.86 12.90
CA MET A 460 -17.99 6.03 12.30
C MET A 460 -17.65 7.37 12.97
N ASP A 461 -17.49 7.36 14.28
CA ASP A 461 -17.08 8.51 15.09
C ASP A 461 -15.70 9.02 14.66
N GLU A 462 -14.75 8.09 14.51
CA GLU A 462 -13.40 8.35 14.02
C GLU A 462 -13.41 8.88 12.57
N PHE A 463 -14.28 8.31 11.73
CA PHE A 463 -14.44 8.72 10.32
C PHE A 463 -14.97 10.15 10.16
N ASN A 464 -15.93 10.58 10.99
CA ASN A 464 -16.65 11.85 10.83
C ASN A 464 -16.09 13.03 11.63
N LEU A 465 -15.12 12.78 12.52
CA LEU A 465 -14.49 13.81 13.34
C LEU A 465 -13.09 14.14 12.82
N HIS A 466 -12.05 13.81 13.59
CA HIS A 466 -10.69 14.26 13.31
C HIS A 466 -9.92 13.30 12.40
N LEU A 467 -10.35 12.03 12.30
CA LEU A 467 -9.64 10.96 11.61
C LEU A 467 -8.15 10.92 12.01
N THR A 468 -7.26 11.35 11.12
CA THR A 468 -5.80 11.42 11.33
C THR A 468 -5.26 12.86 11.33
N GLY A 469 -6.14 13.87 11.30
CA GLY A 469 -5.79 15.29 11.32
C GLY A 469 -5.52 15.93 9.95
N ASP A 470 -5.85 15.28 8.85
CA ASP A 470 -5.52 15.77 7.49
C ASP A 470 -6.17 17.12 7.18
N ILE A 471 -7.44 17.29 7.53
CA ILE A 471 -8.15 18.57 7.35
C ILE A 471 -7.52 19.66 8.21
N HIS A 472 -7.05 19.34 9.42
CA HIS A 472 -6.38 20.31 10.30
C HIS A 472 -5.07 20.82 9.69
N ALA A 473 -4.28 19.92 9.08
CA ALA A 473 -3.07 20.29 8.36
C ALA A 473 -3.38 21.18 7.13
N VAL A 474 -4.44 20.86 6.39
CA VAL A 474 -4.94 21.71 5.29
C VAL A 474 -5.33 23.10 5.80
N THR A 475 -6.08 23.18 6.92
CA THR A 475 -6.45 24.45 7.56
C THR A 475 -5.23 25.26 7.94
N ALA A 476 -4.26 24.64 8.61
CA ALA A 476 -3.03 25.29 9.03
C ALA A 476 -2.21 25.81 7.84
N ALA A 477 -2.05 24.99 6.80
CA ALA A 477 -1.33 25.39 5.58
C ALA A 477 -2.02 26.56 4.87
N ASN A 478 -3.34 26.48 4.64
CA ASN A 478 -4.10 27.55 4.00
C ASN A 478 -3.98 28.88 4.77
N ASN A 479 -4.13 28.81 6.10
CA ASN A 479 -4.10 30.00 6.96
C ASN A 479 -2.69 30.57 7.14
N LEU A 480 -1.64 29.74 7.07
CA LEU A 480 -0.26 30.21 7.01
C LEU A 480 -0.01 31.02 5.73
N LEU A 481 -0.49 30.55 4.57
CA LEU A 481 -0.37 31.30 3.32
C LEU A 481 -1.12 32.64 3.39
N ALA A 482 -2.33 32.65 3.94
CA ALA A 482 -3.09 33.89 4.15
C ALA A 482 -2.34 34.88 5.07
N ALA A 483 -1.79 34.40 6.18
CA ALA A 483 -1.01 35.21 7.12
C ALA A 483 0.28 35.75 6.48
N ALA A 484 0.98 34.91 5.70
CA ALA A 484 2.22 35.30 5.03
C ALA A 484 1.97 36.34 3.94
N LEU A 485 0.86 36.23 3.19
CA LEU A 485 0.47 37.24 2.21
C LEU A 485 0.21 38.59 2.89
N ASP A 486 -0.56 38.60 3.99
CA ASP A 486 -0.86 39.83 4.74
C ASP A 486 0.42 40.47 5.31
N ALA A 487 1.30 39.67 5.90
CA ALA A 487 2.60 40.14 6.39
C ALA A 487 3.47 40.71 5.26
N ARG A 488 3.45 40.06 4.08
CA ARG A 488 4.21 40.53 2.91
C ARG A 488 3.70 41.88 2.42
N ILE A 489 2.37 42.05 2.29
CA ILE A 489 1.74 43.31 1.92
C ILE A 489 2.10 44.42 2.91
N PHE A 490 1.98 44.14 4.22
CA PHE A 490 2.29 45.12 5.27
C PHE A 490 3.75 45.57 5.23
N HIS A 491 4.70 44.63 5.16
CA HIS A 491 6.13 44.98 5.15
C HIS A 491 6.56 45.68 3.87
N GLU A 492 5.98 45.34 2.71
CA GLU A 492 6.22 46.09 1.47
C GLU A 492 5.70 47.52 1.57
N ALA A 493 4.52 47.74 2.15
CA ALA A 493 3.93 49.07 2.27
C ALA A 493 4.68 49.98 3.26
N THR A 494 5.30 49.41 4.29
CA THR A 494 5.88 50.16 5.42
C THR A 494 7.41 50.28 5.39
N THR A 495 8.10 49.54 4.52
CA THR A 495 9.57 49.46 4.51
C THR A 495 10.18 49.95 3.19
N PRO A 496 11.18 50.86 3.23
CA PRO A 496 11.93 51.27 2.03
C PRO A 496 12.71 50.11 1.39
N ASP A 497 12.94 50.19 0.07
CA ASP A 497 13.46 49.08 -0.75
C ASP A 497 14.77 48.47 -0.23
N LYS A 498 15.76 49.29 0.09
CA LYS A 498 17.06 48.83 0.61
C LYS A 498 16.90 48.08 1.93
N SER A 499 16.05 48.58 2.83
CA SER A 499 15.78 47.96 4.13
C SER A 499 15.00 46.66 3.97
N LEU A 500 14.04 46.61 3.03
CA LEU A 500 13.27 45.41 2.72
C LEU A 500 14.19 44.30 2.18
N TYR A 501 15.04 44.61 1.21
CA TYR A 501 16.02 43.67 0.66
C TYR A 501 16.95 43.12 1.75
N ASN A 502 17.48 44.00 2.61
CA ASN A 502 18.36 43.60 3.72
C ASN A 502 17.67 42.68 4.73
N ARG A 503 16.35 42.81 4.92
CA ARG A 503 15.57 41.92 5.80
C ARG A 503 15.25 40.59 5.14
N LEU A 504 15.00 40.58 3.83
CA LEU A 504 14.76 39.35 3.08
C LEU A 504 16.04 38.51 2.93
N VAL A 505 17.19 39.16 2.74
CA VAL A 505 18.48 38.48 2.55
C VAL A 505 19.51 38.99 3.55
N PRO A 506 19.33 38.70 4.86
CA PRO A 506 20.21 39.21 5.90
C PRO A 506 21.60 38.52 5.85
N PRO A 507 22.69 39.23 6.17
CA PRO A 507 24.01 38.61 6.26
C PRO A 507 24.09 37.67 7.47
N LYS A 508 24.55 36.44 7.26
CA LYS A 508 24.90 35.49 8.34
C LYS A 508 26.42 35.37 8.39
N LYS A 509 27.03 35.76 9.51
CA LYS A 509 28.50 35.84 9.66
C LYS A 509 29.16 36.67 8.53
N GLY A 510 28.51 37.77 8.13
CA GLY A 510 29.00 38.68 7.09
C GLY A 510 28.70 38.25 5.65
N VAL A 511 28.13 37.07 5.41
CA VAL A 511 27.85 36.55 4.06
C VAL A 511 26.34 36.52 3.81
N ARG A 512 25.90 37.07 2.67
CA ARG A 512 24.52 36.94 2.20
C ARG A 512 24.39 35.71 1.31
N THR A 513 23.30 34.98 1.47
CA THR A 513 22.94 33.85 0.60
C THR A 513 21.45 33.87 0.34
N PHE A 514 21.05 33.61 -0.91
CA PHE A 514 19.65 33.37 -1.21
C PHE A 514 19.22 32.02 -0.64
N ALA A 515 18.03 31.95 -0.07
CA ALA A 515 17.40 30.67 0.24
C ALA A 515 17.09 29.92 -1.07
N PRO A 516 17.06 28.58 -1.09
CA PRO A 516 16.78 27.81 -2.32
C PRO A 516 15.51 28.26 -3.04
N LEU A 517 14.46 28.64 -2.30
CA LEU A 517 13.20 29.13 -2.85
C LEU A 517 13.34 30.48 -3.58
N MET A 518 14.22 31.38 -3.09
CA MET A 518 14.43 32.69 -3.68
C MET A 518 15.05 32.59 -5.07
N LEU A 519 15.80 31.51 -5.36
CA LEU A 519 16.37 31.26 -6.68
C LEU A 519 15.28 31.08 -7.75
N LYS A 520 14.17 30.40 -7.42
CA LYS A 520 13.01 30.28 -8.33
C LYS A 520 12.42 31.65 -8.69
N ARG A 521 12.41 32.58 -7.73
CA ARG A 521 11.93 33.94 -7.97
C ARG A 521 12.88 34.72 -8.88
N LEU A 522 14.20 34.58 -8.71
CA LEU A 522 15.18 35.20 -9.61
C LEU A 522 15.00 34.70 -11.05
N GLU A 523 14.85 33.38 -11.21
CA GLU A 523 14.57 32.74 -12.51
C GLU A 523 13.29 33.31 -13.13
N LYS A 524 12.18 33.35 -12.38
CA LYS A 524 10.91 33.94 -12.85
C LYS A 524 11.05 35.40 -13.29
N LEU A 525 11.93 36.17 -12.64
CA LEU A 525 12.14 37.58 -12.94
C LEU A 525 13.15 37.82 -14.07
N GLY A 526 13.82 36.76 -14.57
CA GLY A 526 14.88 36.84 -15.57
C GLY A 526 16.22 37.35 -15.03
N ILE A 527 16.45 37.24 -13.71
CA ILE A 527 17.68 37.69 -13.05
C ILE A 527 18.67 36.53 -12.99
N THR A 528 19.81 36.64 -13.68
CA THR A 528 20.80 35.56 -13.80
C THR A 528 21.78 35.50 -12.63
N SER A 529 21.96 36.60 -11.90
CA SER A 529 22.87 36.64 -10.75
C SER A 529 22.29 35.83 -9.58
N THR A 530 23.11 34.92 -9.03
CA THR A 530 22.77 34.12 -7.85
C THR A 530 23.48 34.60 -6.57
N SER A 531 24.25 35.68 -6.66
CA SER A 531 24.91 36.31 -5.52
C SER A 531 24.08 37.51 -5.05
N PRO A 532 23.60 37.55 -3.79
CA PRO A 532 22.80 38.66 -3.30
C PRO A 532 23.48 40.04 -3.38
N ASP A 533 24.81 40.08 -3.31
CA ASP A 533 25.56 41.33 -3.32
C ASP A 533 25.78 41.89 -4.75
N ASP A 534 25.48 41.08 -5.77
CA ASP A 534 25.68 41.43 -7.19
C ASP A 534 24.41 41.98 -7.85
N LEU A 535 23.26 41.96 -7.17
CA LEU A 535 22.01 42.52 -7.70
C LEU A 535 22.09 44.04 -7.77
N THR A 536 21.74 44.60 -8.93
CA THR A 536 21.54 46.06 -9.07
C THR A 536 20.39 46.53 -8.16
N PRO A 537 20.33 47.83 -7.80
CA PRO A 537 19.21 48.36 -7.00
C PRO A 537 17.83 48.07 -7.61
N GLU A 538 17.72 48.09 -8.93
CA GLU A 538 16.48 47.81 -9.66
C GLU A 538 16.11 46.32 -9.56
N GLU A 539 17.07 45.41 -9.76
CA GLU A 539 16.87 43.97 -9.59
C GLU A 539 16.52 43.61 -8.15
N ALA A 540 17.23 44.18 -7.17
CA ALA A 540 16.96 43.99 -5.75
C ALA A 540 15.54 44.48 -5.37
N ARG A 541 15.09 45.60 -5.96
CA ARG A 541 13.72 46.11 -5.81
C ARG A 541 12.69 45.15 -6.41
N LYS A 542 12.87 44.73 -7.67
CA LYS A 542 11.98 43.80 -8.39
C LYS A 542 11.89 42.44 -7.68
N PHE A 543 13.02 41.96 -7.16
CA PHE A 543 13.07 40.76 -6.33
C PHE A 543 12.32 40.95 -5.01
N SER A 544 12.52 42.07 -4.32
CA SER A 544 11.96 42.29 -2.98
C SER A 544 10.46 42.58 -2.99
N ARG A 545 9.93 43.26 -4.02
CA ARG A 545 8.53 43.67 -4.07
C ARG A 545 7.70 42.72 -4.94
N LEU A 546 6.66 42.15 -4.36
CA LEU A 546 5.63 41.43 -5.11
C LEU A 546 4.66 42.40 -5.79
N ASP A 547 4.49 43.59 -5.20
CA ASP A 547 3.61 44.65 -5.69
C ASP A 547 2.17 44.15 -5.93
N VAL A 548 1.61 43.51 -4.91
CA VAL A 548 0.26 42.92 -4.90
C VAL A 548 -0.78 44.00 -5.24
N ASP A 549 -1.65 43.69 -6.20
CA ASP A 549 -2.90 44.42 -6.40
C ASP A 549 -3.96 43.87 -5.42
N LEU A 550 -4.34 44.70 -4.44
CA LEU A 550 -5.23 44.32 -3.35
C LEU A 550 -6.64 43.92 -3.83
N GLU A 551 -7.10 44.44 -4.97
CA GLU A 551 -8.42 44.11 -5.53
C GLU A 551 -8.45 42.71 -6.18
N THR A 552 -7.28 42.14 -6.46
CA THR A 552 -7.13 40.84 -7.14
C THR A 552 -6.85 39.68 -6.20
N ILE A 553 -6.79 39.94 -4.87
CA ILE A 553 -6.56 38.90 -3.88
C ILE A 553 -7.74 37.92 -3.90
N THR A 554 -7.44 36.65 -4.17
CA THR A 554 -8.43 35.58 -4.22
C THR A 554 -8.33 34.62 -3.04
N TRP A 555 -7.26 34.73 -2.24
CA TRP A 555 -6.97 33.80 -1.15
C TRP A 555 -7.70 34.17 0.15
N ASN A 556 -8.68 33.34 0.53
CA ASN A 556 -9.39 33.41 1.80
C ASN A 556 -8.72 32.57 2.89
N ARG A 557 -9.11 32.83 4.15
CA ARG A 557 -8.80 31.92 5.26
C ARG A 557 -9.78 30.75 5.26
N VAL A 558 -9.53 29.72 6.07
CA VAL A 558 -10.46 28.58 6.21
C VAL A 558 -10.62 28.09 7.64
N LEU A 559 -11.77 27.47 7.90
CA LEU A 559 -12.13 26.84 9.17
C LEU A 559 -13.08 25.65 8.89
N ASP A 560 -12.91 24.50 9.53
CA ASP A 560 -13.76 23.32 9.29
C ASP A 560 -15.01 23.29 10.17
N VAL A 561 -15.71 24.44 10.24
CA VAL A 561 -16.95 24.63 11.01
C VAL A 561 -17.91 25.45 10.16
N ASN A 562 -19.21 25.14 10.24
CA ASN A 562 -20.24 25.89 9.53
C ASN A 562 -20.49 27.26 10.18
N ASP A 563 -19.73 28.29 9.79
CA ASP A 563 -19.87 29.64 10.35
C ASP A 563 -20.19 30.70 9.28
N ARG A 564 -21.47 31.03 9.20
CA ARG A 564 -22.00 31.96 8.20
C ARG A 564 -21.52 33.41 8.36
N PHE A 565 -21.08 33.81 9.56
CA PHE A 565 -20.67 35.20 9.84
C PHE A 565 -19.23 35.46 9.41
N LEU A 566 -18.44 34.42 9.14
CA LEU A 566 -17.08 34.56 8.63
C LEU A 566 -16.98 34.63 7.10
N ARG A 567 -18.11 34.51 6.38
CA ARG A 567 -18.14 34.62 4.90
C ARG A 567 -17.51 35.92 4.38
N LYS A 568 -17.62 37.01 5.14
CA LYS A 568 -17.11 38.33 4.77
C LYS A 568 -16.75 39.12 6.03
N ILE A 569 -15.48 39.50 6.15
CA ILE A 569 -14.90 40.18 7.32
C ILE A 569 -13.89 41.24 6.90
N THR A 570 -13.49 42.11 7.83
CA THR A 570 -12.36 43.04 7.68
C THR A 570 -11.26 42.65 8.67
N VAL A 571 -10.02 42.55 8.20
CA VAL A 571 -8.84 42.22 9.03
C VAL A 571 -7.91 43.43 9.19
N GLY A 572 -6.97 43.37 10.15
CA GLY A 572 -5.97 44.42 10.37
C GLY A 572 -6.49 45.63 11.15
N GLN A 573 -7.53 45.47 11.98
CA GLN A 573 -8.18 46.58 12.69
C GLN A 573 -7.45 47.05 13.96
N ASN A 574 -6.41 46.34 14.41
CA ASN A 574 -5.65 46.75 15.58
C ASN A 574 -4.88 48.06 15.29
N PRO A 575 -4.71 48.97 16.26
CA PRO A 575 -3.89 50.18 16.09
C PRO A 575 -2.48 49.95 15.52
N THR A 576 -1.86 48.79 15.72
CA THR A 576 -0.53 48.47 15.15
C THR A 576 -0.52 48.32 13.62
N GLU A 577 -1.66 48.00 13.02
CA GLU A 577 -1.85 47.83 11.57
C GLU A 577 -2.68 48.98 10.97
N GLN A 578 -2.77 50.12 11.66
CA GLN A 578 -3.57 51.26 11.24
C GLN A 578 -3.30 51.68 9.78
N GLY A 579 -4.37 51.82 9.00
CA GLY A 579 -4.28 52.18 7.58
C GLY A 579 -4.01 51.00 6.63
N HIS A 580 -3.80 49.79 7.15
CA HIS A 580 -3.53 48.57 6.36
C HIS A 580 -4.61 47.49 6.50
N THR A 581 -5.88 47.91 6.66
CA THR A 581 -7.03 47.00 6.70
C THR A 581 -7.39 46.47 5.32
N ARG A 582 -7.94 45.26 5.23
CA ARG A 582 -8.56 44.76 3.99
C ARG A 582 -9.78 43.88 4.26
N GLU A 583 -10.63 43.78 3.24
CA GLU A 583 -11.77 42.87 3.20
C GLU A 583 -11.32 41.45 2.79
N THR A 584 -11.88 40.43 3.42
CA THR A 584 -11.62 39.01 3.12
C THR A 584 -12.75 38.12 3.66
N GLY A 585 -12.60 36.81 3.64
CA GLY A 585 -13.55 35.86 4.22
C GLY A 585 -12.91 34.55 4.66
N PHE A 586 -13.76 33.67 5.18
CA PHE A 586 -13.45 32.28 5.43
C PHE A 586 -14.30 31.38 4.55
N ASP A 587 -13.66 30.34 4.02
CA ASP A 587 -14.31 29.18 3.40
C ASP A 587 -14.20 27.96 4.34
N ILE A 588 -15.04 26.93 4.13
CA ILE A 588 -14.86 25.69 4.88
C ILE A 588 -13.55 25.02 4.46
N SER A 589 -12.83 24.35 5.36
CA SER A 589 -11.47 23.83 5.07
C SER A 589 -11.39 22.92 3.84
N VAL A 590 -12.41 22.09 3.60
CA VAL A 590 -12.49 21.21 2.43
C VAL A 590 -12.72 21.95 1.09
N ALA A 591 -13.05 23.25 1.14
CA ALA A 591 -13.12 24.14 -0.02
C ALA A 591 -11.76 24.78 -0.38
N SER A 592 -10.74 24.62 0.47
CA SER A 592 -9.38 25.14 0.21
C SER A 592 -8.75 24.51 -1.03
N GLU A 593 -8.00 25.30 -1.80
CA GLU A 593 -7.15 24.76 -2.87
C GLU A 593 -6.10 23.78 -2.33
N CYS A 594 -5.62 23.95 -1.09
CA CYS A 594 -4.72 22.99 -0.45
C CYS A 594 -5.34 21.58 -0.39
N MET A 595 -6.66 21.47 -0.18
CA MET A 595 -7.38 20.18 -0.22
C MET A 595 -7.41 19.60 -1.65
N ALA A 596 -7.64 20.45 -2.65
CA ALA A 596 -7.61 20.02 -4.05
C ALA A 596 -6.20 19.59 -4.50
N VAL A 597 -5.16 20.29 -4.05
CA VAL A 597 -3.76 19.92 -4.25
C VAL A 597 -3.46 18.58 -3.60
N LEU A 598 -3.87 18.36 -2.35
CA LEU A 598 -3.71 17.07 -1.67
C LEU A 598 -4.37 15.92 -2.46
N ALA A 599 -5.59 16.14 -2.94
CA ALA A 599 -6.32 15.15 -3.72
C ALA A 599 -5.68 14.85 -5.10
N LEU A 600 -5.04 15.84 -5.75
CA LEU A 600 -4.49 15.69 -7.11
C LEU A 600 -2.97 15.47 -7.17
N SER A 601 -2.30 15.35 -6.03
CA SER A 601 -0.86 15.12 -5.98
C SER A 601 -0.49 13.67 -6.29
N ASN A 602 0.60 13.46 -7.03
CA ASN A 602 1.15 12.14 -7.36
C ASN A 602 2.29 11.69 -6.44
N SER A 603 2.86 12.60 -5.64
CA SER A 603 3.92 12.35 -4.67
C SER A 603 4.05 13.54 -3.71
N LEU A 604 4.87 13.42 -2.66
CA LEU A 604 5.22 14.54 -1.79
C LEU A 604 5.94 15.66 -2.55
N ALA A 605 6.82 15.30 -3.50
CA ALA A 605 7.52 16.27 -4.35
C ALA A 605 6.54 17.03 -5.26
N ASP A 606 5.59 16.32 -5.88
CA ASP A 606 4.53 16.93 -6.68
C ASP A 606 3.64 17.85 -5.83
N MET A 607 3.25 17.41 -4.62
CA MET A 607 2.47 18.24 -3.70
C MET A 607 3.19 19.55 -3.37
N ARG A 608 4.49 19.50 -3.06
CA ARG A 608 5.28 20.71 -2.78
C ARG A 608 5.27 21.67 -3.97
N GLU A 609 5.46 21.16 -5.19
CA GLU A 609 5.50 22.00 -6.39
C GLU A 609 4.13 22.59 -6.72
N ARG A 610 3.05 21.86 -6.44
CA ARG A 610 1.66 22.33 -6.58
C ARG A 610 1.31 23.41 -5.55
N LEU A 611 1.67 23.19 -4.28
CA LEU A 611 1.49 24.18 -3.22
C LEU A 611 2.23 25.48 -3.55
N GLY A 612 3.47 25.38 -4.06
CA GLY A 612 4.25 26.54 -4.49
C GLY A 612 3.62 27.31 -5.67
N ARG A 613 2.95 26.62 -6.59
CA ARG A 613 2.29 27.19 -7.78
C ARG A 613 0.94 27.85 -7.51
N MET A 614 0.35 27.68 -6.32
CA MET A 614 -0.94 28.32 -6.00
C MET A 614 -0.84 29.84 -6.15
N VAL A 615 -1.76 30.43 -6.89
CA VAL A 615 -1.80 31.87 -7.17
C VAL A 615 -2.74 32.53 -6.16
N VAL A 616 -2.23 33.54 -5.45
CA VAL A 616 -2.99 34.23 -4.39
C VAL A 616 -3.52 35.60 -4.80
N ALA A 617 -2.86 36.24 -5.77
CA ALA A 617 -3.20 37.56 -6.30
C ALA A 617 -2.51 37.80 -7.64
N THR A 618 -2.83 38.92 -8.29
CA THR A 618 -2.08 39.48 -9.42
C THR A 618 -1.27 40.68 -8.93
N SER A 619 -0.09 40.92 -9.50
CA SER A 619 0.67 42.14 -9.26
C SER A 619 0.05 43.32 -10.00
N LYS A 620 0.44 44.55 -9.65
CA LYS A 620 0.03 45.74 -10.43
C LYS A 620 0.54 45.74 -11.87
N SER A 621 1.54 44.91 -12.20
CA SER A 621 2.02 44.70 -13.58
C SER A 621 1.24 43.63 -14.36
N GLY A 622 0.29 42.93 -13.73
CA GLY A 622 -0.50 41.87 -14.36
C GLY A 622 0.08 40.46 -14.20
N ASP A 623 1.21 40.31 -13.49
CA ASP A 623 1.86 39.02 -13.28
C ASP A 623 1.20 38.22 -12.15
N PRO A 624 1.10 36.88 -12.24
CA PRO A 624 0.54 36.08 -11.16
C PRO A 624 1.50 36.04 -9.96
N ILE A 625 0.99 36.22 -8.75
CA ILE A 625 1.75 36.09 -7.50
C ILE A 625 1.45 34.74 -6.86
N THR A 626 2.49 33.93 -6.69
CA THR A 626 2.37 32.55 -6.21
C THR A 626 2.73 32.38 -4.73
N ALA A 627 2.40 31.25 -4.13
CA ALA A 627 2.83 30.91 -2.78
C ALA A 627 4.37 30.79 -2.65
N ASP A 628 5.06 30.34 -3.70
CA ASP A 628 6.53 30.34 -3.76
C ASP A 628 7.08 31.79 -3.85
N ASP A 629 6.40 32.72 -4.52
CA ASP A 629 6.75 34.16 -4.51
C ASP A 629 6.62 34.79 -3.11
N VAL A 630 5.56 34.43 -2.38
CA VAL A 630 5.35 34.85 -0.98
C VAL A 630 6.43 34.27 -0.07
N GLY A 631 7.01 33.12 -0.43
CA GLY A 631 8.11 32.49 0.29
C GLY A 631 7.71 31.31 1.18
N VAL A 632 6.52 30.74 0.99
CA VAL A 632 5.94 29.77 1.95
C VAL A 632 5.67 28.37 1.40
N GLY A 633 5.78 28.12 0.10
CA GLY A 633 5.43 26.81 -0.49
C GLY A 633 6.12 25.61 0.18
N GLY A 634 7.38 25.76 0.60
CA GLY A 634 8.09 24.73 1.38
C GLY A 634 7.52 24.52 2.79
N ALA A 635 7.11 25.58 3.49
CA ALA A 635 6.49 25.48 4.81
C ALA A 635 5.09 24.83 4.73
N LEU A 636 4.33 25.11 3.68
CA LEU A 636 3.05 24.44 3.42
C LEU A 636 3.25 22.93 3.25
N ALA A 637 4.26 22.52 2.48
CA ALA A 637 4.59 21.11 2.28
C ALA A 637 5.00 20.41 3.58
N VAL A 638 5.73 21.08 4.47
CA VAL A 638 6.10 20.54 5.80
C VAL A 638 4.86 20.34 6.67
N LEU A 639 3.93 21.30 6.71
CA LEU A 639 2.68 21.17 7.47
C LEU A 639 1.81 20.00 6.97
N MET A 640 1.86 19.70 5.68
CA MET A 640 1.05 18.65 5.05
C MET A 640 1.82 17.33 4.83
N LYS A 641 3.04 17.20 5.37
CA LYS A 641 3.95 16.06 5.05
C LYS A 641 3.36 14.69 5.35
N ASP A 642 2.53 14.59 6.41
CA ASP A 642 1.90 13.34 6.83
C ASP A 642 0.51 13.20 6.21
N SER A 643 -0.15 14.32 5.92
CA SER A 643 -1.47 14.34 5.25
C SER A 643 -1.43 13.86 3.81
N ILE A 644 -0.26 13.70 3.19
CA ILE A 644 -0.12 13.12 1.85
C ILE A 644 -0.34 11.58 1.85
N LYS A 645 -0.23 10.94 3.02
CA LYS A 645 -0.33 9.49 3.20
C LYS A 645 -1.81 9.07 3.36
N PRO A 646 -2.33 8.16 2.52
CA PRO A 646 -3.71 7.67 2.62
C PRO A 646 -4.02 6.99 3.95
N ASN A 647 -5.25 7.16 4.45
CA ASN A 647 -5.69 6.52 5.69
C ASN A 647 -6.41 5.20 5.41
N LEU A 648 -5.90 4.09 5.98
CA LEU A 648 -6.51 2.77 5.92
C LEU A 648 -7.52 2.59 7.05
N MET A 649 -8.74 2.20 6.67
CA MET A 649 -9.86 1.79 7.52
C MET A 649 -10.52 0.53 6.91
N GLN A 650 -11.72 0.17 7.36
CA GLN A 650 -12.42 -1.02 6.90
C GLN A 650 -13.94 -0.85 6.84
N THR A 651 -14.58 -1.71 6.04
CA THR A 651 -16.05 -1.89 6.02
C THR A 651 -16.52 -2.77 7.17
N LEU A 652 -17.82 -2.84 7.46
CA LEU A 652 -18.40 -3.75 8.47
C LEU A 652 -18.00 -5.23 8.29
N GLU A 653 -17.76 -5.72 7.07
CA GLU A 653 -17.23 -7.07 6.79
C GLU A 653 -15.70 -7.17 6.75
N GLY A 654 -14.99 -6.13 7.19
CA GLY A 654 -13.53 -6.11 7.27
C GLY A 654 -12.81 -5.99 5.93
N THR A 655 -13.46 -5.47 4.88
CA THR A 655 -12.87 -5.15 3.57
C THR A 655 -12.14 -3.81 3.63
N PRO A 656 -10.95 -3.64 3.02
CA PRO A 656 -10.14 -2.45 3.18
C PRO A 656 -10.74 -1.21 2.49
N VAL A 657 -10.66 -0.07 3.17
CA VAL A 657 -11.11 1.23 2.68
C VAL A 657 -10.01 2.26 2.88
N PHE A 658 -9.62 2.95 1.82
CA PHE A 658 -8.81 4.16 1.92
C PHE A 658 -9.72 5.39 2.00
N VAL A 659 -9.53 6.17 3.06
CA VAL A 659 -10.23 7.44 3.30
C VAL A 659 -9.20 8.56 3.16
N HIS A 660 -9.25 9.34 2.09
CA HIS A 660 -8.20 10.31 1.86
C HIS A 660 -8.59 11.49 0.96
N ALA A 661 -8.30 12.69 1.46
CA ALA A 661 -8.76 13.97 0.92
C ALA A 661 -10.30 14.05 0.79
N GLY A 662 -10.83 15.26 0.65
CA GLY A 662 -12.26 15.46 0.54
C GLY A 662 -12.62 16.79 -0.10
N PRO A 663 -12.10 17.12 -1.30
CA PRO A 663 -12.42 18.39 -1.95
C PRO A 663 -13.91 18.47 -2.28
N PHE A 664 -14.43 19.70 -2.28
CA PHE A 664 -15.76 20.00 -2.79
C PHE A 664 -15.96 19.48 -4.22
N ALA A 665 -17.19 19.07 -4.55
CA ALA A 665 -17.53 18.55 -5.88
C ALA A 665 -18.10 19.62 -6.82
N ASN A 666 -18.31 20.85 -6.36
CA ASN A 666 -18.69 22.00 -7.17
C ASN A 666 -17.47 22.82 -7.61
N ILE A 667 -16.81 23.51 -6.68
CA ILE A 667 -15.65 24.38 -6.95
C ILE A 667 -14.34 23.62 -7.13
N ALA A 668 -14.35 22.31 -6.84
CA ALA A 668 -13.26 21.40 -7.10
C ALA A 668 -13.83 20.09 -7.69
N HIS A 669 -12.94 19.12 -7.89
CA HIS A 669 -13.25 17.91 -8.64
C HIS A 669 -14.04 16.85 -7.86
N GLY A 670 -14.15 16.94 -6.53
CA GLY A 670 -15.06 16.09 -5.77
C GLY A 670 -14.71 14.60 -5.69
N ASN A 671 -13.43 14.22 -5.78
CA ASN A 671 -12.99 12.82 -5.69
C ASN A 671 -11.97 12.63 -4.54
N SER A 672 -11.77 11.38 -4.09
CA SER A 672 -10.66 11.01 -3.19
C SER A 672 -9.30 11.23 -3.86
N SER A 673 -8.21 11.13 -3.10
CA SER A 673 -6.88 11.39 -3.63
C SER A 673 -6.40 10.41 -4.70
N ILE A 674 -5.58 10.87 -5.64
CA ILE A 674 -4.87 10.04 -6.63
C ILE A 674 -3.97 9.00 -5.94
N LEU A 675 -3.25 9.40 -4.88
CA LEU A 675 -2.36 8.50 -4.16
C LEU A 675 -3.08 7.30 -3.52
N ALA A 676 -4.25 7.51 -2.91
CA ALA A 676 -5.06 6.42 -2.35
C ALA A 676 -5.44 5.40 -3.44
N ASP A 677 -5.91 5.90 -4.58
CA ASP A 677 -6.29 5.05 -5.71
C ASP A 677 -5.08 4.30 -6.29
N ARG A 678 -3.91 4.95 -6.44
CA ARG A 678 -2.69 4.29 -6.93
C ARG A 678 -2.22 3.19 -5.99
N VAL A 679 -2.24 3.44 -4.67
CA VAL A 679 -1.87 2.43 -3.66
C VAL A 679 -2.84 1.26 -3.73
N ALA A 680 -4.14 1.52 -3.73
CA ALA A 680 -5.18 0.50 -3.87
C ALA A 680 -5.03 -0.31 -5.16
N LEU A 681 -4.75 0.35 -6.29
CA LEU A 681 -4.60 -0.32 -7.60
C LEU A 681 -3.38 -1.23 -7.64
N LYS A 682 -2.29 -0.87 -6.97
CA LYS A 682 -1.12 -1.75 -6.83
C LYS A 682 -1.38 -2.92 -5.90
N LEU A 683 -2.10 -2.71 -4.80
CA LEU A 683 -2.48 -3.77 -3.87
C LEU A 683 -3.48 -4.77 -4.49
N ALA A 684 -4.45 -4.27 -5.26
CA ALA A 684 -5.41 -5.05 -6.04
C ALA A 684 -4.82 -5.66 -7.31
N GLY A 685 -3.63 -5.20 -7.70
CA GLY A 685 -2.95 -5.58 -8.93
C GLY A 685 -2.43 -7.02 -8.93
N THR A 686 -1.77 -7.40 -10.02
CA THR A 686 -1.21 -8.75 -10.22
C THR A 686 0.26 -8.71 -10.61
N ASP A 687 0.95 -9.81 -10.35
CA ASP A 687 2.30 -10.07 -10.86
C ASP A 687 2.26 -10.77 -12.21
N GLU A 688 3.37 -10.71 -12.95
CA GLU A 688 3.54 -11.51 -14.16
C GLU A 688 3.43 -13.01 -13.83
N GLY A 689 2.56 -13.72 -14.57
CA GLY A 689 2.25 -15.13 -14.34
C GLY A 689 1.11 -15.40 -13.34
N ASP A 690 0.46 -14.37 -12.79
CA ASP A 690 -0.83 -14.55 -12.09
C ASP A 690 -1.99 -14.79 -13.09
N GLY A 691 -2.95 -15.62 -12.69
CA GLY A 691 -4.18 -15.86 -13.44
C GLY A 691 -5.25 -14.76 -13.22
N PRO A 692 -6.30 -14.72 -14.08
CA PRO A 692 -7.36 -13.71 -14.01
C PRO A 692 -8.12 -13.72 -12.67
N GLU A 693 -8.21 -14.86 -12.00
CA GLU A 693 -8.87 -15.01 -10.69
C GLU A 693 -8.21 -14.18 -9.57
N ARG A 694 -6.96 -13.73 -9.79
CA ARG A 694 -6.21 -12.91 -8.84
C ARG A 694 -6.32 -11.41 -9.13
N GLU A 695 -6.88 -11.02 -10.27
CA GLU A 695 -7.11 -9.61 -10.59
C GLU A 695 -8.14 -9.03 -9.62
N GLY A 696 -7.78 -7.93 -8.96
CA GLY A 696 -8.62 -7.24 -8.00
C GLY A 696 -9.25 -5.95 -8.55
N TYR A 697 -10.07 -5.32 -7.71
CA TYR A 697 -10.89 -4.16 -8.07
C TYR A 697 -10.72 -3.02 -7.07
N VAL A 698 -10.67 -1.80 -7.59
CA VAL A 698 -10.64 -0.56 -6.81
C VAL A 698 -11.88 0.24 -7.15
N LEU A 699 -12.75 0.42 -6.16
CA LEU A 699 -13.97 1.20 -6.26
C LEU A 699 -13.74 2.59 -5.65
N THR A 700 -13.69 3.62 -6.49
CA THR A 700 -13.67 5.02 -6.05
C THR A 700 -15.00 5.68 -6.36
N GLU A 701 -15.22 6.91 -5.89
CA GLU A 701 -16.46 7.64 -6.15
C GLU A 701 -16.23 9.10 -6.56
N GLY A 702 -17.13 9.58 -7.44
CA GLY A 702 -17.26 11.00 -7.77
C GLY A 702 -18.40 11.65 -7.00
N GLY A 703 -18.16 12.79 -6.37
CA GLY A 703 -19.19 13.57 -5.67
C GLY A 703 -20.34 14.03 -6.59
N PHE A 704 -21.56 14.16 -6.06
CA PHE A 704 -22.78 14.42 -6.83
C PHE A 704 -23.10 13.37 -7.90
N GLY A 705 -23.76 13.75 -9.00
CA GLY A 705 -24.12 12.88 -10.12
C GLY A 705 -23.00 12.75 -11.16
N ALA A 706 -23.23 11.93 -12.18
CA ALA A 706 -22.24 11.64 -13.22
C ALA A 706 -21.92 12.86 -14.11
N ASP A 707 -22.83 13.83 -14.19
CA ASP A 707 -22.63 15.12 -14.86
C ASP A 707 -21.56 16.01 -14.21
N MET A 708 -21.25 15.78 -12.92
CA MET A 708 -20.24 16.54 -12.19
C MET A 708 -19.11 15.65 -11.68
N GLY A 709 -19.41 14.68 -10.81
CA GLY A 709 -18.38 13.88 -10.15
C GLY A 709 -17.58 13.03 -11.11
N MET A 710 -18.28 12.28 -11.98
CA MET A 710 -17.66 11.43 -12.99
C MET A 710 -17.04 12.25 -14.12
N GLU A 711 -17.70 13.32 -14.57
CA GLU A 711 -17.14 14.26 -15.56
C GLU A 711 -15.77 14.79 -15.10
N LYS A 712 -15.68 15.31 -13.87
CA LYS A 712 -14.44 15.84 -13.30
C LYS A 712 -13.44 14.73 -12.98
N PHE A 713 -13.91 13.56 -12.58
CA PHE A 713 -13.06 12.38 -12.44
C PHE A 713 -12.35 12.06 -13.77
N CYS A 714 -13.08 12.05 -14.89
CA CYS A 714 -12.54 11.74 -16.20
C CYS A 714 -11.65 12.88 -16.73
N ASN A 715 -12.16 14.12 -16.78
CA ASN A 715 -11.46 15.23 -17.43
C ASN A 715 -10.34 15.86 -16.60
N ILE A 716 -10.34 15.67 -15.27
CA ILE A 716 -9.35 16.24 -14.35
C ILE A 716 -8.51 15.13 -13.71
N LYS A 717 -9.12 14.26 -12.89
CA LYS A 717 -8.37 13.27 -12.09
C LYS A 717 -7.66 12.23 -12.95
N CYS A 718 -8.33 11.64 -13.94
CA CYS A 718 -7.72 10.68 -14.87
C CYS A 718 -6.64 11.34 -15.72
N ARG A 719 -6.88 12.57 -16.19
CA ARG A 719 -5.89 13.34 -16.95
C ARG A 719 -4.61 13.60 -16.16
N ILE A 720 -4.72 13.95 -14.88
CA ILE A 720 -3.57 14.25 -14.01
C ILE A 720 -2.86 12.98 -13.53
N SER A 721 -3.61 11.92 -13.23
CA SER A 721 -3.05 10.67 -12.71
C SER A 721 -2.50 9.74 -13.81
N GLY A 722 -2.97 9.89 -15.04
CA GLY A 722 -2.76 8.92 -16.12
C GLY A 722 -3.54 7.62 -15.93
N LEU A 723 -4.41 7.51 -14.93
CA LEU A 723 -5.25 6.34 -14.70
C LEU A 723 -6.44 6.33 -15.65
N VAL A 724 -6.86 5.14 -16.05
CA VAL A 724 -7.99 4.90 -16.95
C VAL A 724 -9.03 4.05 -16.24
N PRO A 725 -10.30 4.46 -16.14
CA PRO A 725 -11.34 3.64 -15.53
C PRO A 725 -11.78 2.50 -16.46
N ASP A 726 -11.81 1.27 -15.96
CA ASP A 726 -12.32 0.10 -16.68
C ASP A 726 -13.85 0.13 -16.82
N ALA A 727 -14.54 0.67 -15.81
CA ALA A 727 -15.99 0.80 -15.79
C ALA A 727 -16.45 1.94 -14.87
N THR A 728 -17.70 2.33 -15.00
CA THR A 728 -18.42 3.16 -14.05
C THR A 728 -19.70 2.47 -13.59
N VAL A 729 -20.05 2.70 -12.32
CA VAL A 729 -21.34 2.30 -11.76
C VAL A 729 -22.20 3.55 -11.61
N ILE A 730 -23.39 3.60 -12.21
CA ILE A 730 -24.36 4.69 -12.04
C ILE A 730 -25.47 4.23 -11.11
N VAL A 731 -25.54 4.84 -9.93
CA VAL A 731 -26.53 4.52 -8.90
C VAL A 731 -27.83 5.30 -9.12
N ALA A 732 -28.96 4.60 -9.04
CA ALA A 732 -30.29 5.18 -9.15
C ALA A 732 -31.27 4.54 -8.15
N THR A 733 -32.35 5.25 -7.83
CA THR A 733 -33.47 4.74 -7.02
C THR A 733 -34.79 5.07 -7.71
N THR A 734 -35.81 4.23 -7.52
CA THR A 734 -37.16 4.47 -8.06
C THR A 734 -37.70 5.83 -7.61
N ARG A 735 -37.48 6.20 -6.34
CA ARG A 735 -37.98 7.43 -5.73
C ARG A 735 -37.33 8.68 -6.33
N ALA A 736 -36.00 8.68 -6.50
CA ALA A 736 -35.29 9.79 -7.12
C ALA A 736 -35.67 9.93 -8.60
N LEU A 737 -35.83 8.82 -9.33
CA LEU A 737 -36.31 8.84 -10.71
C LEU A 737 -37.74 9.37 -10.80
N LYS A 738 -38.67 8.94 -9.93
CA LYS A 738 -40.03 9.51 -9.89
C LYS A 738 -40.02 11.03 -9.65
N MET A 739 -39.12 11.55 -8.82
CA MET A 739 -38.96 13.01 -8.67
C MET A 739 -38.50 13.67 -9.98
N HIS A 740 -37.57 13.05 -10.71
CA HIS A 740 -37.17 13.54 -12.03
C HIS A 740 -38.25 13.41 -13.10
N GLY A 741 -39.22 12.50 -12.93
CA GLY A 741 -40.39 12.35 -13.78
C GLY A 741 -41.53 13.33 -13.49
N GLY A 742 -41.37 14.22 -12.50
CA GLY A 742 -42.38 15.24 -12.17
C GLY A 742 -43.19 14.96 -10.90
N ALA A 743 -42.79 14.01 -10.05
CA ALA A 743 -43.41 13.84 -8.74
C ALA A 743 -43.23 15.09 -7.85
N PRO A 744 -44.14 15.35 -6.89
CA PRO A 744 -44.12 16.57 -6.07
C PRO A 744 -42.84 16.75 -5.25
N ASP A 745 -42.40 18.00 -5.06
CA ASP A 745 -41.21 18.32 -4.27
C ASP A 745 -41.28 17.80 -2.82
N VAL A 746 -40.14 17.30 -2.33
CA VAL A 746 -40.00 16.78 -0.97
C VAL A 746 -39.52 17.90 -0.03
N THR A 747 -40.28 18.14 1.03
CA THR A 747 -39.89 19.08 2.10
C THR A 747 -39.51 18.30 3.36
N PRO A 748 -38.32 18.52 3.95
CA PRO A 748 -37.93 17.89 5.21
C PRO A 748 -38.99 18.08 6.30
N GLY A 749 -39.32 16.99 7.02
CA GLY A 749 -40.32 16.99 8.09
C GLY A 749 -41.77 16.87 7.63
N LYS A 750 -42.05 16.85 6.32
CA LYS A 750 -43.39 16.51 5.80
C LYS A 750 -43.46 15.05 5.35
N PRO A 751 -44.63 14.39 5.48
CA PRO A 751 -44.84 13.06 4.90
C PRO A 751 -44.55 13.05 3.40
N LEU A 752 -43.99 11.94 2.90
CA LEU A 752 -43.77 11.75 1.46
C LEU A 752 -45.10 11.62 0.74
N HIS A 753 -45.19 12.18 -0.47
CA HIS A 753 -46.34 12.00 -1.34
C HIS A 753 -46.52 10.54 -1.76
N ASP A 754 -47.76 10.09 -1.95
CA ASP A 754 -48.11 8.71 -2.31
C ASP A 754 -47.36 8.20 -3.55
N THR A 755 -47.07 9.06 -4.52
CA THR A 755 -46.26 8.74 -5.72
C THR A 755 -44.90 8.12 -5.37
N TYR A 756 -44.30 8.47 -4.22
CA TYR A 756 -43.03 7.89 -3.78
C TYR A 756 -43.18 6.55 -3.05
N LEU A 757 -44.38 6.26 -2.53
CA LEU A 757 -44.65 5.10 -1.67
C LEU A 757 -45.42 3.99 -2.38
N LYS A 758 -46.14 4.33 -3.46
CA LYS A 758 -46.92 3.42 -4.29
C LYS A 758 -46.28 3.31 -5.67
N GLU A 759 -46.66 2.25 -6.38
CA GLU A 759 -46.26 2.04 -7.77
C GLU A 759 -46.73 3.19 -8.66
N ASP A 760 -45.81 3.77 -9.43
CA ASP A 760 -46.12 4.74 -10.49
C ASP A 760 -45.14 4.59 -11.66
N LEU A 761 -45.47 3.66 -12.56
CA LEU A 761 -44.64 3.33 -13.72
C LEU A 761 -44.56 4.47 -14.75
N VAL A 762 -45.57 5.33 -14.84
CA VAL A 762 -45.60 6.42 -15.83
C VAL A 762 -44.61 7.50 -15.44
N THR A 763 -44.72 7.98 -14.20
CA THR A 763 -43.79 9.00 -13.67
C THR A 763 -42.38 8.44 -13.59
N LEU A 764 -42.22 7.18 -13.16
CA LEU A 764 -40.91 6.53 -13.10
C LEU A 764 -40.24 6.46 -14.49
N LYS A 765 -40.98 6.05 -15.52
CA LYS A 765 -40.47 5.97 -16.89
C LYS A 765 -40.01 7.32 -17.42
N GLU A 766 -40.76 8.39 -17.15
CA GLU A 766 -40.33 9.75 -17.53
C GLU A 766 -39.03 10.14 -16.81
N GLY A 767 -38.93 9.79 -15.53
CA GLY A 767 -37.74 9.97 -14.71
C GLY A 767 -36.49 9.24 -15.21
N CYS A 768 -36.67 8.03 -15.78
CA CYS A 768 -35.59 7.23 -16.35
C CYS A 768 -34.81 7.95 -17.46
N LYS A 769 -35.37 8.99 -18.09
CA LYS A 769 -34.62 9.84 -19.04
C LYS A 769 -33.41 10.52 -18.40
N ASN A 770 -33.50 10.92 -17.13
CA ASN A 770 -32.35 11.47 -16.38
C ASN A 770 -31.22 10.44 -16.30
N LEU A 771 -31.54 9.20 -15.92
CA LEU A 771 -30.60 8.09 -15.92
C LEU A 771 -30.02 7.83 -17.33
N GLY A 772 -30.87 7.83 -18.36
CA GLY A 772 -30.45 7.67 -19.75
C GLY A 772 -29.40 8.71 -20.18
N LYS A 773 -29.59 9.98 -19.81
CA LYS A 773 -28.61 11.04 -20.10
C LYS A 773 -27.27 10.82 -19.37
N HIS A 774 -27.29 10.33 -18.12
CA HIS A 774 -26.06 9.97 -17.40
C HIS A 774 -25.32 8.79 -18.04
N ILE A 775 -26.05 7.76 -18.48
CA ILE A 775 -25.47 6.62 -19.24
C ILE A 775 -24.81 7.12 -20.52
N GLN A 776 -25.50 7.97 -21.30
CA GLN A 776 -24.94 8.56 -22.52
C GLN A 776 -23.69 9.38 -22.25
N ASN A 777 -23.68 10.18 -21.17
CA ASN A 777 -22.51 10.96 -20.78
C ASN A 777 -21.32 10.06 -20.43
N ALA A 778 -21.54 8.97 -19.69
CA ALA A 778 -20.48 8.00 -19.40
C ALA A 778 -19.94 7.32 -20.67
N LYS A 779 -20.84 6.92 -21.58
CA LYS A 779 -20.46 6.35 -22.88
C LYS A 779 -19.71 7.34 -23.78
N ALA A 780 -19.95 8.65 -23.64
CA ALA A 780 -19.20 9.68 -24.37
C ALA A 780 -17.70 9.69 -24.01
N PHE A 781 -17.36 9.32 -22.77
CA PHE A 781 -15.98 9.08 -22.33
C PHE A 781 -15.44 7.71 -22.75
N GLY A 782 -16.26 6.85 -23.38
CA GLY A 782 -15.90 5.48 -23.76
C GLY A 782 -15.74 4.51 -22.59
N VAL A 783 -16.32 4.86 -21.44
CA VAL A 783 -16.32 4.02 -20.23
C VAL A 783 -17.49 3.04 -20.27
N LYS A 784 -17.28 1.80 -19.81
CA LYS A 784 -18.35 0.82 -19.64
C LYS A 784 -19.25 1.19 -18.47
N VAL A 785 -20.55 0.94 -18.56
CA VAL A 785 -21.57 1.43 -17.64
C VAL A 785 -22.37 0.28 -17.04
N VAL A 786 -22.30 0.14 -15.73
CA VAL A 786 -23.17 -0.74 -14.95
C VAL A 786 -24.14 0.11 -14.15
N VAL A 787 -25.44 -0.15 -14.24
CA VAL A 787 -26.45 0.56 -13.44
C VAL A 787 -26.76 -0.24 -12.19
N ALA A 788 -26.68 0.42 -11.03
CA ALA A 788 -27.10 -0.13 -9.74
C ALA A 788 -28.42 0.51 -9.31
N VAL A 789 -29.47 -0.30 -9.21
CA VAL A 789 -30.79 0.14 -8.73
C VAL A 789 -30.90 -0.19 -7.25
N ASN A 790 -30.72 0.81 -6.40
CA ASN A 790 -30.79 0.63 -4.95
C ASN A 790 -32.24 0.43 -4.51
N GLN A 791 -32.51 -0.76 -3.96
CA GLN A 791 -33.85 -1.16 -3.55
C GLN A 791 -34.28 -0.49 -2.25
N PHE A 792 -35.49 0.06 -2.23
CA PHE A 792 -36.20 0.47 -1.03
C PHE A 792 -37.36 -0.46 -0.71
N ALA A 793 -37.79 -0.47 0.56
CA ALA A 793 -38.87 -1.32 1.05
C ALA A 793 -40.22 -1.12 0.34
N THR A 794 -40.44 0.05 -0.27
CA THR A 794 -41.67 0.38 -0.99
C THR A 794 -41.61 0.07 -2.49
N ASP A 795 -40.45 -0.35 -3.00
CA ASP A 795 -40.27 -0.56 -4.43
C ASP A 795 -40.95 -1.85 -4.85
N THR A 796 -41.75 -1.77 -5.91
CA THR A 796 -42.38 -2.94 -6.52
C THR A 796 -41.45 -3.66 -7.49
N PRO A 797 -41.62 -4.97 -7.71
CA PRO A 797 -40.88 -5.68 -8.76
C PRO A 797 -41.05 -5.05 -10.15
N ALA A 798 -42.23 -4.51 -10.46
CA ALA A 798 -42.50 -3.86 -11.75
C ALA A 798 -41.70 -2.56 -11.93
N GLU A 799 -41.60 -1.72 -10.90
CA GLU A 799 -40.76 -0.51 -10.94
C GLU A 799 -39.28 -0.85 -11.12
N LEU A 800 -38.78 -1.86 -10.38
CA LEU A 800 -37.39 -2.27 -10.45
C LEU A 800 -37.03 -2.84 -11.84
N GLU A 801 -37.89 -3.67 -12.43
CA GLU A 801 -37.69 -4.18 -13.79
C GLU A 801 -37.81 -3.09 -14.85
N LEU A 802 -38.70 -2.12 -14.68
CA LEU A 802 -38.79 -0.97 -15.57
C LEU A 802 -37.46 -0.20 -15.62
N VAL A 803 -36.86 0.12 -14.46
CA VAL A 803 -35.59 0.85 -14.43
C VAL A 803 -34.46 0.05 -15.10
N LYS A 804 -34.39 -1.26 -14.88
CA LYS A 804 -33.41 -2.13 -15.55
C LYS A 804 -33.58 -2.11 -17.07
N ASN A 805 -34.80 -2.29 -17.55
CA ASN A 805 -35.09 -2.32 -18.99
C ASN A 805 -34.79 -0.98 -19.66
N GLU A 806 -35.18 0.13 -19.04
CA GLU A 806 -34.89 1.47 -19.55
C GLU A 806 -33.36 1.72 -19.57
N ALA A 807 -32.64 1.36 -18.49
CA ALA A 807 -31.18 1.48 -18.44
C ALA A 807 -30.45 0.74 -19.57
N LEU A 808 -30.84 -0.52 -19.83
CA LEU A 808 -30.28 -1.31 -20.93
C LEU A 808 -30.64 -0.69 -22.30
N SER A 809 -31.87 -0.18 -22.46
CA SER A 809 -32.30 0.49 -23.69
C SER A 809 -31.51 1.79 -23.98
N PHE A 810 -31.02 2.47 -22.93
CA PHE A 810 -30.14 3.63 -23.06
C PHE A 810 -28.66 3.26 -23.29
N GLY A 811 -28.34 1.97 -23.34
CA GLY A 811 -27.00 1.47 -23.66
C GLY A 811 -26.12 1.15 -22.47
N ALA A 812 -26.67 0.95 -21.26
CA ALA A 812 -25.90 0.37 -20.16
C ALA A 812 -25.43 -1.05 -20.53
N ASP A 813 -24.23 -1.44 -20.09
CA ASP A 813 -23.68 -2.78 -20.31
C ASP A 813 -24.32 -3.81 -19.37
N ALA A 814 -24.75 -3.38 -18.19
CA ALA A 814 -25.55 -4.16 -17.25
C ALA A 814 -26.42 -3.26 -16.38
N ALA A 815 -27.52 -3.80 -15.85
CA ALA A 815 -28.39 -3.12 -14.88
C ALA A 815 -28.88 -4.12 -13.83
N VAL A 816 -28.58 -3.86 -12.56
CA VAL A 816 -28.79 -4.82 -11.46
C VAL A 816 -29.43 -4.13 -10.26
N VAL A 817 -30.44 -4.79 -9.66
CA VAL A 817 -31.04 -4.36 -8.39
C VAL A 817 -30.14 -4.78 -7.25
N SER A 818 -29.95 -3.90 -6.26
CA SER A 818 -29.09 -4.22 -5.13
C SER A 818 -29.73 -3.82 -3.81
N ASN A 819 -29.58 -4.70 -2.81
CA ASN A 819 -30.15 -4.57 -1.47
C ASN A 819 -29.07 -4.65 -0.38
N HIS A 820 -27.89 -4.11 -0.67
CA HIS A 820 -26.73 -4.12 0.22
C HIS A 820 -26.90 -3.22 1.45
N TRP A 821 -27.80 -2.24 1.40
CA TRP A 821 -28.19 -1.48 2.59
C TRP A 821 -28.78 -2.41 3.67
N ALA A 822 -29.65 -3.35 3.31
CA ALA A 822 -30.25 -4.28 4.27
C ALA A 822 -29.44 -5.58 4.47
N LYS A 823 -28.61 -5.99 3.50
CA LYS A 823 -27.95 -7.31 3.48
C LYS A 823 -26.43 -7.29 3.42
N GLY A 824 -25.79 -6.13 3.52
CA GLY A 824 -24.33 -6.01 3.40
C GLY A 824 -23.81 -6.46 2.03
N GLY A 825 -22.60 -7.03 1.97
CA GLY A 825 -22.00 -7.48 0.71
C GLY A 825 -22.83 -8.52 -0.04
N GLU A 826 -23.55 -9.40 0.66
CA GLU A 826 -24.42 -10.40 0.03
C GLU A 826 -25.53 -9.73 -0.80
N GLY A 827 -26.04 -8.58 -0.36
CA GLY A 827 -27.04 -7.79 -1.10
C GLY A 827 -26.52 -7.11 -2.38
N ALA A 828 -25.20 -7.10 -2.60
CA ALA A 828 -24.55 -6.57 -3.80
C ALA A 828 -23.82 -7.64 -4.61
N ARG A 829 -24.01 -8.93 -4.31
CA ARG A 829 -23.35 -10.03 -5.01
C ARG A 829 -23.60 -10.02 -6.52
N ASP A 830 -24.87 -9.95 -6.94
CA ASP A 830 -25.22 -9.94 -8.37
C ASP A 830 -24.64 -8.71 -9.09
N LEU A 831 -24.60 -7.56 -8.40
CA LEU A 831 -23.99 -6.33 -8.92
C LEU A 831 -22.47 -6.49 -9.08
N ALA A 832 -21.82 -7.17 -8.14
CA ALA A 832 -20.39 -7.48 -8.20
C ALA A 832 -20.05 -8.42 -9.36
N GLU A 833 -20.82 -9.48 -9.54
CA GLU A 833 -20.65 -10.43 -10.64
C GLU A 833 -20.83 -9.73 -12.01
N ALA A 834 -21.85 -8.88 -12.14
CA ALA A 834 -22.06 -8.08 -13.36
C ALA A 834 -20.93 -7.07 -13.61
N LEU A 835 -20.42 -6.41 -12.58
CA LEU A 835 -19.29 -5.49 -12.70
C LEU A 835 -18.01 -6.23 -13.13
N ILE A 836 -17.71 -7.37 -12.50
CA ILE A 836 -16.58 -8.23 -12.84
C ILE A 836 -16.65 -8.62 -14.32
N GLN A 837 -17.78 -9.17 -14.75
CA GLN A 837 -17.99 -9.60 -16.13
C GLN A 837 -17.82 -8.42 -17.12
N THR A 838 -18.33 -7.25 -16.76
CA THR A 838 -18.19 -6.02 -17.56
C THR A 838 -16.72 -5.60 -17.69
N CYS A 839 -15.95 -5.63 -16.59
CA CYS A 839 -14.52 -5.27 -16.60
C CYS A 839 -13.65 -6.29 -17.35
N GLU A 840 -14.06 -7.56 -17.38
CA GLU A 840 -13.33 -8.67 -18.03
C GLU A 840 -13.67 -8.84 -19.51
N SER A 841 -14.78 -8.27 -19.99
CA SER A 841 -15.19 -8.35 -21.41
C SER A 841 -14.29 -7.56 -22.40
N GLY A 842 -13.24 -6.88 -21.92
CA GLY A 842 -12.28 -6.13 -22.75
C GLY A 842 -11.89 -4.78 -22.17
N ALA A 843 -10.93 -4.08 -22.78
CA ALA A 843 -10.54 -2.73 -22.35
C ALA A 843 -11.59 -1.67 -22.74
N PRO A 844 -11.73 -0.57 -21.97
CA PRO A 844 -12.55 0.59 -22.35
C PRO A 844 -11.90 1.39 -23.51
N ASP A 845 -12.71 2.11 -24.30
CA ASP A 845 -12.25 3.07 -25.32
C ASP A 845 -12.17 4.49 -24.71
N PHE A 846 -11.43 4.60 -23.60
CA PHE A 846 -11.46 5.81 -22.79
C PHE A 846 -10.92 7.03 -23.54
N LYS A 847 -11.69 8.13 -23.52
CA LYS A 847 -11.33 9.41 -24.14
C LYS A 847 -11.85 10.60 -23.36
N PHE A 848 -11.14 11.72 -23.46
CA PHE A 848 -11.60 12.99 -22.90
C PHE A 848 -12.62 13.67 -23.81
N THR A 849 -13.53 14.47 -23.25
CA THR A 849 -14.60 15.11 -24.04
C THR A 849 -14.18 16.43 -24.69
N TYR A 850 -13.00 16.94 -24.35
CA TYR A 850 -12.38 18.13 -24.94
C TYR A 850 -10.84 18.07 -24.87
N ASP A 851 -10.20 18.81 -25.79
CA ASP A 851 -8.74 19.03 -25.81
C ASP A 851 -8.37 20.21 -24.90
N LEU A 852 -7.19 20.16 -24.29
CA LEU A 852 -6.67 21.24 -23.44
C LEU A 852 -6.25 22.47 -24.24
N ASP A 853 -5.86 22.29 -25.51
CA ASP A 853 -5.40 23.37 -26.39
C ASP A 853 -6.53 24.24 -26.94
N LEU A 854 -7.80 23.84 -26.68
CA LEU A 854 -8.95 24.69 -26.97
C LEU A 854 -8.95 25.96 -26.08
N PRO A 855 -9.40 27.11 -26.59
CA PRO A 855 -9.65 28.31 -25.79
C PRO A 855 -10.51 27.99 -24.56
N ILE A 856 -10.33 28.77 -23.48
CA ILE A 856 -11.03 28.50 -22.20
C ILE A 856 -12.55 28.45 -22.42
N ALA A 857 -13.10 29.41 -23.16
CA ALA A 857 -14.53 29.49 -23.46
C ALA A 857 -15.05 28.24 -24.20
N ASP A 858 -14.27 27.71 -25.14
CA ASP A 858 -14.64 26.54 -25.94
C ASP A 858 -14.65 25.26 -25.12
N LYS A 859 -13.73 25.13 -24.14
CA LYS A 859 -13.75 24.01 -23.18
C LYS A 859 -14.98 24.06 -22.28
N ILE A 860 -15.33 25.24 -21.78
CA ILE A 860 -16.56 25.46 -20.99
C ILE A 860 -17.79 25.09 -21.82
N ASN A 861 -17.84 25.55 -23.08
CA ASN A 861 -18.92 25.27 -24.00
C ASN A 861 -19.03 23.77 -24.35
N ALA A 862 -17.90 23.08 -24.50
CA ALA A 862 -17.87 21.65 -24.77
C ALA A 862 -18.50 20.85 -23.62
N ILE A 863 -18.24 21.21 -22.36
CA ILE A 863 -18.90 20.57 -21.21
C ILE A 863 -20.39 20.90 -21.21
N ALA A 864 -20.74 22.18 -21.38
CA ALA A 864 -22.13 22.63 -21.36
C ALA A 864 -23.01 21.91 -22.40
N THR A 865 -22.53 21.80 -23.63
CA THR A 865 -23.27 21.18 -24.73
C THR A 865 -23.26 19.66 -24.68
N LYS A 866 -22.08 19.03 -24.49
CA LYS A 866 -21.95 17.57 -24.57
C LYS A 866 -22.46 16.86 -23.31
N VAL A 867 -22.18 17.42 -22.12
CA VAL A 867 -22.52 16.78 -20.83
C VAL A 867 -23.89 17.25 -20.35
N TYR A 868 -24.13 18.57 -20.29
CA TYR A 868 -25.38 19.11 -19.73
C TYR A 868 -26.54 19.15 -20.71
N GLY A 869 -26.26 19.14 -22.03
CA GLY A 869 -27.29 19.32 -23.05
C GLY A 869 -27.79 20.77 -23.15
N ALA A 870 -26.95 21.73 -22.79
CA ALA A 870 -27.24 23.16 -23.00
C ALA A 870 -27.09 23.54 -24.48
N ASP A 871 -27.76 24.61 -24.90
CA ASP A 871 -27.62 25.18 -26.25
C ASP A 871 -26.27 25.92 -26.42
N GLY A 872 -25.67 26.35 -25.30
CA GLY A 872 -24.39 27.04 -25.26
C GLY A 872 -24.10 27.68 -23.90
N ILE A 873 -23.17 28.64 -23.90
CA ILE A 873 -22.79 29.42 -22.72
C ILE A 873 -22.98 30.92 -22.97
N GLU A 874 -23.17 31.67 -21.90
CA GLU A 874 -23.20 33.14 -21.90
C GLU A 874 -22.15 33.67 -20.91
N LEU A 875 -21.17 34.41 -21.40
CA LEU A 875 -20.07 34.94 -20.57
C LEU A 875 -20.42 36.35 -20.09
N SER A 876 -20.29 36.60 -18.78
CA SER A 876 -20.33 37.96 -18.24
C SER A 876 -19.09 38.77 -18.66
N GLU A 877 -19.18 40.11 -18.60
CA GLU A 877 -18.01 40.98 -18.82
C GLU A 877 -16.83 40.62 -17.90
N LEU A 878 -17.13 40.28 -16.65
CA LEU A 878 -16.12 39.84 -15.68
C LEU A 878 -15.46 38.52 -16.10
N ALA A 879 -16.26 37.55 -16.56
CA ALA A 879 -15.76 36.26 -17.02
C ALA A 879 -14.86 36.43 -18.26
N VAL A 880 -15.25 37.28 -19.22
CA VAL A 880 -14.43 37.59 -20.41
C VAL A 880 -13.08 38.19 -19.99
N LYS A 881 -13.09 39.18 -19.08
CA LYS A 881 -11.86 39.80 -18.57
C LYS A 881 -10.96 38.77 -17.87
N GLN A 882 -11.52 37.92 -17.01
CA GLN A 882 -10.78 36.90 -16.28
C GLN A 882 -10.19 35.83 -17.21
N ILE A 883 -10.95 35.37 -18.22
CA ILE A 883 -10.46 34.45 -19.24
C ILE A 883 -9.24 35.04 -19.95
N ALA A 884 -9.36 36.28 -20.45
CA ALA A 884 -8.25 36.95 -21.13
C ALA A 884 -7.02 37.09 -20.22
N THR A 885 -7.22 37.41 -18.94
CA THR A 885 -6.13 37.46 -17.95
C THR A 885 -5.46 36.10 -17.77
N TYR A 886 -6.23 35.02 -17.59
CA TYR A 886 -5.66 33.69 -17.38
C TYR A 886 -4.95 33.15 -18.63
N GLU A 887 -5.44 33.45 -19.83
CA GLU A 887 -4.75 33.11 -21.07
C GLU A 887 -3.42 33.88 -21.20
N ALA A 888 -3.42 35.19 -20.93
CA ALA A 888 -2.20 36.01 -20.95
C ALA A 888 -1.17 35.55 -19.90
N GLN A 889 -1.63 35.05 -18.75
CA GLN A 889 -0.78 34.50 -17.70
C GLN A 889 -0.33 33.04 -17.95
N GLY A 890 -0.74 32.42 -19.07
CA GLY A 890 -0.30 31.07 -19.46
C GLY A 890 -1.12 29.92 -18.86
N TYR A 891 -2.30 30.19 -18.30
CA TYR A 891 -3.21 29.18 -17.74
C TYR A 891 -4.27 28.70 -18.73
N GLY A 892 -4.14 29.09 -20.01
CA GLY A 892 -5.07 28.76 -21.09
C GLY A 892 -5.28 27.25 -21.26
N ASN A 893 -4.26 26.42 -21.00
CA ASN A 893 -4.31 24.96 -21.27
C ASN A 893 -4.80 24.14 -20.07
N LEU A 894 -5.32 24.77 -19.02
CA LEU A 894 -5.82 24.03 -17.86
C LEU A 894 -7.20 23.38 -18.13
N PRO A 895 -7.51 22.21 -17.51
CA PRO A 895 -8.85 21.64 -17.45
C PRO A 895 -9.89 22.58 -16.82
N ILE A 896 -11.16 22.30 -17.07
CA ILE A 896 -12.31 23.05 -16.54
C ILE A 896 -13.04 22.25 -15.46
N CYS A 897 -13.31 22.88 -14.32
CA CYS A 897 -14.08 22.36 -13.20
C CYS A 897 -15.37 23.20 -13.03
N MET A 898 -16.47 22.78 -13.65
CA MET A 898 -17.72 23.55 -13.61
C MET A 898 -18.33 23.61 -12.20
N ALA A 899 -18.51 24.82 -11.66
CA ALA A 899 -19.17 25.04 -10.38
C ALA A 899 -20.63 25.44 -10.60
N LYS A 900 -21.52 24.46 -10.49
CA LYS A 900 -22.98 24.60 -10.64
C LYS A 900 -23.74 23.89 -9.52
N THR A 901 -25.05 24.11 -9.49
CA THR A 901 -25.95 23.29 -8.68
C THR A 901 -25.85 21.83 -9.08
N GLN A 902 -25.86 20.94 -8.10
CA GLN A 902 -25.91 19.49 -8.31
C GLN A 902 -27.31 18.97 -8.65
N TYR A 903 -28.36 19.80 -8.51
CA TYR A 903 -29.76 19.32 -8.52
C TYR A 903 -30.46 19.33 -9.89
N SER A 904 -29.73 19.64 -10.96
CA SER A 904 -30.18 19.71 -12.35
C SER A 904 -28.99 19.49 -13.28
N PHE A 905 -29.18 19.12 -14.54
CA PHE A 905 -28.12 19.28 -15.57
C PHE A 905 -27.84 20.77 -15.85
N SER A 906 -28.84 21.63 -15.71
CA SER A 906 -28.73 23.07 -15.93
C SER A 906 -28.05 23.80 -14.74
N HIS A 907 -28.05 25.13 -14.81
CA HIS A 907 -27.65 26.01 -13.72
C HIS A 907 -28.77 26.25 -12.70
N ASP A 908 -30.04 25.94 -13.04
CA ASP A 908 -31.21 26.12 -12.19
C ASP A 908 -31.59 24.81 -11.47
N PRO A 909 -31.56 24.75 -10.13
CA PRO A 909 -31.90 23.55 -9.37
C PRO A 909 -33.35 23.08 -9.51
N LYS A 910 -34.25 23.94 -10.01
CA LYS A 910 -35.68 23.62 -10.21
C LYS A 910 -35.95 22.82 -11.48
N LEU A 911 -35.05 22.86 -12.46
CA LEU A 911 -35.21 22.15 -13.73
C LEU A 911 -34.82 20.67 -13.58
N LYS A 912 -35.79 19.81 -13.29
CA LYS A 912 -35.61 18.35 -13.14
C LYS A 912 -35.62 17.60 -14.48
N GLY A 913 -35.37 16.30 -14.46
CA GLY A 913 -35.34 15.46 -15.64
C GLY A 913 -34.12 15.72 -16.51
N VAL A 914 -34.35 15.92 -17.81
CA VAL A 914 -33.34 16.28 -18.81
C VAL A 914 -33.80 17.60 -19.49
N PRO A 915 -33.52 18.76 -18.90
CA PRO A 915 -33.95 20.04 -19.45
C PRO A 915 -33.31 20.30 -20.81
N THR A 916 -33.99 21.04 -21.68
CA THR A 916 -33.53 21.45 -23.02
C THR A 916 -33.81 22.94 -23.24
N GLY A 917 -33.17 23.56 -24.23
CA GLY A 917 -33.46 24.96 -24.59
C GLY A 917 -32.91 25.98 -23.57
N PHE A 918 -31.80 25.65 -22.90
CA PHE A 918 -31.21 26.51 -21.87
C PHE A 918 -29.76 26.86 -22.21
N THR A 919 -29.37 28.10 -21.92
CA THR A 919 -28.00 28.60 -21.99
C THR A 919 -27.39 28.63 -20.59
N VAL A 920 -26.11 28.31 -20.48
CA VAL A 920 -25.39 28.30 -19.20
C VAL A 920 -24.76 29.67 -18.95
N PRO A 921 -25.19 30.43 -17.92
CA PRO A 921 -24.56 31.69 -17.57
C PRO A 921 -23.23 31.43 -16.85
N ILE A 922 -22.18 32.13 -17.25
CA ILE A 922 -20.86 32.10 -16.63
C ILE A 922 -20.60 33.47 -16.02
N ARG A 923 -20.76 33.56 -14.70
CA ARG A 923 -20.70 34.85 -13.98
C ARG A 923 -19.27 35.30 -13.72
N ALA A 924 -18.38 34.35 -13.48
CA ALA A 924 -16.95 34.57 -13.25
C ALA A 924 -16.20 33.27 -13.53
N VAL A 925 -14.89 33.38 -13.78
CA VAL A 925 -13.96 32.25 -13.85
C VAL A 925 -12.91 32.46 -12.78
N ARG A 926 -12.59 31.40 -12.03
CA ARG A 926 -11.52 31.43 -11.03
C ARG A 926 -10.44 30.40 -11.36
N LEU A 927 -9.27 30.60 -10.79
CA LEU A 927 -8.09 29.78 -11.00
C LEU A 927 -7.73 29.02 -9.72
N SER A 928 -7.45 27.72 -9.88
CA SER A 928 -6.75 26.91 -8.88
C SER A 928 -5.48 26.36 -9.53
N ALA A 929 -4.44 27.20 -9.56
CA ALA A 929 -3.21 26.95 -10.29
C ALA A 929 -2.39 25.77 -9.74
N GLY A 930 -2.36 25.60 -8.41
CA GLY A 930 -1.70 24.48 -7.77
C GLY A 930 -2.45 23.17 -7.99
N ALA A 931 -3.79 23.21 -7.90
CA ALA A 931 -4.61 22.05 -8.23
C ALA A 931 -4.56 21.73 -9.74
N GLY A 932 -4.38 22.75 -10.59
CA GLY A 932 -4.20 22.66 -12.02
C GLY A 932 -5.52 22.64 -12.80
N PHE A 933 -6.48 23.50 -12.45
CA PHE A 933 -7.71 23.70 -13.21
C PHE A 933 -8.27 25.13 -13.07
N LEU A 934 -9.13 25.52 -14.00
CA LEU A 934 -9.99 26.70 -13.92
C LEU A 934 -11.40 26.27 -13.51
N TYR A 935 -12.10 27.07 -12.72
CA TYR A 935 -13.47 26.74 -12.29
C TYR A 935 -14.44 27.90 -12.56
N PRO A 936 -15.28 27.78 -13.61
CA PRO A 936 -16.35 28.73 -13.91
C PRO A 936 -17.47 28.66 -12.87
N LEU A 937 -17.96 29.82 -12.45
CA LEU A 937 -19.08 29.97 -11.51
C LEU A 937 -20.38 30.22 -12.29
N LEU A 938 -21.31 29.26 -12.23
CA LEU A 938 -22.58 29.32 -12.96
C LEU A 938 -23.71 29.96 -12.12
N GLY A 939 -23.52 30.02 -10.80
CA GLY A 939 -24.47 30.58 -9.85
C GLY A 939 -23.77 30.93 -8.54
N ASP A 940 -24.57 31.30 -7.53
CA ASP A 940 -24.02 31.55 -6.19
C ASP A 940 -23.58 30.23 -5.55
N MET A 941 -22.27 30.09 -5.32
CA MET A 941 -21.68 28.92 -4.66
C MET A 941 -21.36 29.28 -3.22
N GLN A 942 -22.07 28.66 -2.27
CA GLN A 942 -21.78 28.83 -0.86
C GLN A 942 -20.60 27.94 -0.44
N THR A 943 -19.46 28.57 -0.22
CA THR A 943 -18.20 27.93 0.20
C THR A 943 -18.04 27.85 1.73
N MET A 944 -18.85 28.60 2.47
CA MET A 944 -18.97 28.51 3.93
C MET A 944 -20.44 28.26 4.31
N PRO A 945 -20.81 27.02 4.68
CA PRO A 945 -22.16 26.68 5.14
C PRO A 945 -22.54 27.39 6.43
N GLY A 946 -23.83 27.48 6.73
CA GLY A 946 -24.34 28.00 7.99
C GLY A 946 -25.05 26.92 8.80
N LEU A 947 -25.08 27.07 10.12
CA LEU A 947 -25.91 26.25 11.00
C LEU A 947 -27.41 26.54 10.79
N GLY A 948 -28.24 25.50 10.95
CA GLY A 948 -29.69 25.61 10.97
C GLY A 948 -30.23 26.06 12.33
N THR A 949 -31.56 26.26 12.44
CA THR A 949 -32.21 26.70 13.69
C THR A 949 -32.10 25.67 14.82
N ARG A 950 -32.18 24.37 14.48
CA ARG A 950 -31.92 23.25 15.39
C ARG A 950 -30.75 22.43 14.83
N PRO A 951 -29.50 22.82 15.12
CA PRO A 951 -28.33 22.14 14.60
C PRO A 951 -28.12 20.78 15.29
N GLY A 952 -27.52 19.83 14.57
CA GLY A 952 -27.31 18.46 15.02
C GLY A 952 -26.54 18.32 16.33
N PHE A 953 -25.64 19.27 16.64
CA PHE A 953 -24.86 19.26 17.89
C PHE A 953 -25.69 19.29 19.18
N TRP A 954 -27.00 19.60 19.12
CA TRP A 954 -27.88 19.55 20.30
C TRP A 954 -28.00 18.14 20.89
N GLU A 955 -27.92 17.12 20.03
CA GLU A 955 -28.05 15.73 20.44
C GLU A 955 -26.67 15.10 20.71
N VAL A 956 -25.57 15.79 20.38
CA VAL A 956 -24.22 15.25 20.45
C VAL A 956 -23.67 15.33 21.87
N GLY A 957 -23.17 14.20 22.39
CA GLY A 957 -22.57 14.13 23.72
C GLY A 957 -21.62 12.94 23.89
N ILE A 958 -21.19 12.74 25.13
CA ILE A 958 -20.39 11.58 25.56
C ILE A 958 -21.11 10.97 26.76
N ASP A 959 -21.30 9.64 26.75
CA ASP A 959 -21.92 8.92 27.86
C ASP A 959 -20.95 8.62 29.00
N GLU A 960 -21.43 7.99 30.09
CA GLU A 960 -20.60 7.65 31.26
C GLU A 960 -19.47 6.66 30.97
N LYS A 961 -19.50 5.97 29.83
CA LYS A 961 -18.48 5.02 29.38
C LYS A 961 -17.50 5.63 28.37
N GLY A 962 -17.67 6.91 28.03
CA GLY A 962 -16.83 7.59 27.05
C GLY A 962 -17.25 7.36 25.60
N GLN A 963 -18.45 6.81 25.33
CA GLN A 963 -18.96 6.59 23.98
C GLN A 963 -19.64 7.86 23.43
N VAL A 964 -19.42 8.14 22.15
CA VAL A 964 -20.06 9.26 21.45
C VAL A 964 -21.53 8.94 21.19
N VAL A 965 -22.43 9.83 21.58
CA VAL A 965 -23.87 9.72 21.37
C VAL A 965 -24.41 10.87 20.51
N GLY A 966 -25.47 10.61 19.74
CA GLY A 966 -26.22 11.61 18.96
C GLY A 966 -25.49 12.27 17.78
N LEU A 967 -24.32 11.73 17.37
CA LEU A 967 -23.60 12.19 16.18
C LEU A 967 -24.28 11.79 14.85
N PHE A 968 -25.16 10.79 14.89
CA PHE A 968 -25.84 10.17 13.74
C PHE A 968 -27.35 10.06 13.99
#